data_AF-A0AAD5DRL0-F1
#
_entry.id   AF-A0AAD5DRL0-F1
#
_cell.length_a   1.000
_cell.length_b   1.000
_cell.length_c   1.000
_cell.angle_alpha   90.00
_cell.angle_beta   90.00
_cell.angle_gamma   90.00
#
_symmetry.space_group_name_H-M   'P 1'
#
loop_
_entity.id
_entity.type
_entity.pdbx_description
1 polymer ?
#
loop_
_entity_poly.entity_id
_entity_poly.type
_entity_poly.pdbx_seq_one_letter_code
_entity_poly.pdbx_strand_id
1 'polypeptide(L)'
;MVLLLLCIKLEEMENVESVSLPANVTYTMTIKNATSDDTREDVVIDPAEVHDLEGSRGTANFRIKFDKSSKHQAYLNVEAVKGVTRAITADDANEFVPVMGFECRGLDLVSYKPDVFIVKSKGGATFEADLSEGEWADFDEKLGESVSIMGISSEFRTHKRFEPADVQFGTQCNGTRGEEVCFGGVARQVSAINAARAAAARRGVDTLVLHAGDQYTGTLYDAVFTKKGQQIAADFLRLMGVQAFTLGNHELSRQSLTALPGAHDAAAQFDNGATGAAGLEGFIRSVNGSFPVLSCNLDTSGEPALAGLVQRFALLPLQHSNVTVGVVGLTSVETPETSNPGATVKFLPYADTLRGWGGDARAAGADLVGALTHIGFDGDQALAASPAAAGVDLIVGGHTHSFLYSGAPPPLLVDPPTNETAAVEGEFPTWATNGSKRIPVVQAMYGSRYLGVLNTTWAADGSSDGSMRLEGAIGAPLLLGGRNSTNYVPDDPVAAARLAELQGPLADYTSQVVGEAATTLDGERIDIRNRETNLGNAMCDAILAYAQRHTGLLGGSNADRPAVCLLNGGVFRASIPAGNVTQGDCLAVTPYGNWFVAKAVDAPTLAAALNNGLSGWTGNVSAQGRFPQIGGALRAAFDPVNQPNTSRLVGAELRLANGSTVPLSSYGGEILLLSTDYVLGGGDFYTMFKDRPVVFDSSKPLNEILAEQFQQASPLEAATDGRLANCAEASGAPLCGGQAARPTRRRRLRA
;
A
#
# COMPACT_ATOMS: atom_id res chain seq x y z
N MET A 1 0.99 1.58 21.04
CA MET A 1 0.39 2.83 21.53
C MET A 1 -0.92 2.92 20.79
N VAL A 2 -2.03 2.99 21.51
CA VAL A 2 -3.37 2.91 20.93
C VAL A 2 -4.02 4.26 21.17
N LEU A 3 -4.54 4.90 20.13
CA LEU A 3 -5.37 6.09 20.29
C LEU A 3 -6.82 5.64 20.44
N LEU A 4 -7.42 5.91 21.60
CA LEU A 4 -8.82 5.67 21.89
C LEU A 4 -9.57 7.00 21.81
N LEU A 5 -10.71 7.03 21.12
CA LEU A 5 -11.62 8.18 21.13
C LEU A 5 -12.71 7.94 22.17
N LEU A 6 -12.91 8.91 23.05
CA LEU A 6 -14.13 9.00 23.84
C LEU A 6 -15.25 9.49 22.93
N CYS A 7 -16.21 8.63 22.68
CA CYS A 7 -17.43 8.93 21.94
C CYS A 7 -18.59 9.11 22.91
N ILE A 8 -19.32 10.21 22.79
CA ILE A 8 -20.50 10.52 23.59
C ILE A 8 -21.73 10.52 22.69
N LYS A 9 -22.79 9.89 23.16
CA LYS A 9 -24.11 9.90 22.56
C LYS A 9 -25.08 10.58 23.51
N LEU A 10 -25.87 11.51 22.98
CA LEU A 10 -26.99 12.16 23.67
C LEU A 10 -28.28 11.72 22.99
N GLU A 11 -29.21 11.13 23.74
CA GLU A 11 -30.44 10.53 23.18
C GLU A 11 -31.42 11.60 22.74
N GLU A 12 -31.64 12.62 23.57
CA GLU A 12 -32.53 13.74 23.27
C GLU A 12 -31.88 15.08 23.62
N MET A 13 -32.07 16.07 22.75
CA MET A 13 -31.60 17.44 22.95
C MET A 13 -32.71 18.42 22.56
N GLU A 14 -33.17 19.23 23.52
CA GLU A 14 -34.18 20.26 23.28
C GLU A 14 -33.54 21.64 23.37
N ASN A 15 -33.72 22.45 22.32
CA ASN A 15 -33.21 23.82 22.24
C ASN A 15 -31.69 24.00 22.44
N VAL A 16 -30.92 22.94 22.24
CA VAL A 16 -29.45 22.94 22.22
C VAL A 16 -28.92 23.28 20.83
N GLU A 17 -27.94 24.18 20.75
CA GLU A 17 -27.12 24.45 19.56
C GLU A 17 -25.90 23.50 19.53
N SER A 18 -25.16 23.41 20.63
CA SER A 18 -24.01 22.50 20.75
C SER A 18 -23.70 22.10 22.19
N VAL A 19 -23.04 20.95 22.34
CA VAL A 19 -22.51 20.43 23.61
C VAL A 19 -21.03 20.10 23.45
N SER A 20 -20.18 20.58 24.35
CA SER A 20 -18.73 20.35 24.31
C SER A 20 -18.16 20.09 25.70
N LEU A 21 -16.93 19.56 25.76
CA LEU A 21 -16.21 19.41 27.02
C LEU A 21 -15.65 20.77 27.48
N PRO A 22 -15.63 21.05 28.81
CA PRO A 22 -14.95 22.22 29.35
C PRO A 22 -13.46 22.24 29.00
N ALA A 23 -12.86 23.44 28.90
CA ALA A 23 -11.45 23.58 28.53
C ALA A 23 -10.46 22.93 29.52
N ASN A 24 -10.83 22.82 30.80
CA ASN A 24 -10.03 22.23 31.86
C ASN A 24 -10.68 20.96 32.43
N VAL A 25 -11.30 20.16 31.57
CA VAL A 25 -12.01 18.95 32.00
C VAL A 25 -11.06 17.90 32.59
N THR A 26 -11.47 17.29 33.69
CA THR A 26 -10.86 16.07 34.23
C THR A 26 -11.70 14.86 33.83
N TYR A 27 -11.06 13.73 33.57
CA TYR A 27 -11.75 12.51 33.17
C TYR A 27 -11.72 11.48 34.28
N THR A 28 -12.89 11.05 34.74
CA THR A 28 -13.02 9.93 35.67
C THR A 28 -13.31 8.66 34.88
N MET A 29 -12.40 7.69 34.93
CA MET A 29 -12.46 6.50 34.08
C MET A 29 -12.16 5.22 34.86
N THR A 30 -12.68 4.12 34.35
CA THR A 30 -12.19 2.78 34.68
C THR A 30 -11.11 2.40 33.67
N ILE A 31 -9.93 2.02 34.14
CA ILE A 31 -8.79 1.59 33.31
C ILE A 31 -8.42 0.15 33.60
N LYS A 32 -7.93 -0.57 32.60
CA LYS A 32 -7.48 -1.97 32.71
C LYS A 32 -6.04 -2.11 32.25
N ASN A 33 -5.26 -2.99 32.87
CA ASN A 33 -3.94 -3.36 32.37
C ASN A 33 -4.07 -4.07 31.02
N ALA A 34 -3.31 -3.65 30.01
CA ALA A 34 -3.40 -4.24 28.67
C ALA A 34 -2.90 -5.71 28.58
N THR A 35 -2.26 -6.23 29.63
CA THR A 35 -1.63 -7.56 29.65
C THR A 35 -2.13 -8.46 30.78
N SER A 36 -3.02 -7.96 31.63
CA SER A 36 -3.59 -8.73 32.75
C SER A 36 -5.02 -8.27 33.04
N ASP A 37 -5.70 -8.97 33.94
CA ASP A 37 -7.06 -8.61 34.34
C ASP A 37 -7.13 -7.54 35.46
N ASP A 38 -6.00 -6.91 35.83
CA ASP A 38 -5.99 -5.83 36.84
C ASP A 38 -6.73 -4.59 36.30
N THR A 39 -7.78 -4.19 37.00
CA THR A 39 -8.68 -3.08 36.65
C THR A 39 -8.75 -2.09 37.80
N ARG A 40 -8.72 -0.79 37.48
CA ARG A 40 -8.82 0.31 38.45
C ARG A 40 -9.99 1.19 38.07
N GLU A 41 -10.94 1.31 38.99
CA GLU A 41 -12.10 2.17 38.87
C GLU A 41 -11.80 3.56 39.45
N ASP A 42 -12.60 4.56 39.06
CA ASP A 42 -12.53 5.92 39.60
C ASP A 42 -11.15 6.59 39.47
N VAL A 43 -10.45 6.30 38.37
CA VAL A 43 -9.18 6.93 38.06
C VAL A 43 -9.43 8.30 37.44
N VAL A 44 -8.95 9.34 38.12
CA VAL A 44 -9.03 10.72 37.63
C VAL A 44 -7.79 11.04 36.80
N ILE A 45 -8.03 11.50 35.58
CA ILE A 45 -7.02 11.94 34.62
C ILE A 45 -7.18 13.45 34.44
N ASP A 46 -6.12 14.20 34.74
CA ASP A 46 -6.06 15.64 34.52
C ASP A 46 -5.12 15.95 33.34
N PRO A 47 -5.61 16.49 32.21
CA PRO A 47 -4.79 16.90 31.08
C PRO A 47 -3.76 17.99 31.41
N ALA A 48 -3.93 18.74 32.49
CA ALA A 48 -2.97 19.76 32.93
C ALA A 48 -1.77 19.16 33.68
N GLU A 49 -1.89 17.94 34.19
CA GLU A 49 -0.76 17.24 34.78
C GLU A 49 0.23 16.81 33.70
N VAL A 50 1.53 16.91 34.02
CA VAL A 50 2.63 16.49 33.14
C VAL A 50 3.66 15.75 33.98
N HIS A 51 3.89 14.49 33.64
CA HIS A 51 4.79 13.60 34.37
C HIS A 51 5.90 13.10 33.45
N ASP A 52 7.16 13.15 33.90
CA ASP A 52 8.29 12.57 33.18
C ASP A 52 8.20 11.03 33.12
N LEU A 53 8.54 10.43 31.97
CA LEU A 53 8.56 8.98 31.82
C LEU A 53 9.94 8.39 32.19
N GLU A 54 9.96 7.37 33.05
CA GLU A 54 11.19 6.69 33.46
C GLU A 54 11.95 6.11 32.25
N GLY A 55 13.20 6.52 32.05
CA GLY A 55 14.06 6.00 30.97
C GLY A 55 13.80 6.57 29.57
N SER A 56 12.97 7.61 29.44
CA SER A 56 12.68 8.30 28.18
C SER A 56 12.81 9.83 28.34
N ARG A 57 12.86 10.57 27.23
CA ARG A 57 12.72 12.04 27.21
C ARG A 57 11.25 12.50 27.08
N GLY A 58 10.30 11.57 27.08
CA GLY A 58 8.88 11.85 26.91
C GLY A 58 8.16 12.16 28.23
N THR A 59 7.00 12.80 28.11
CA THR A 59 6.08 13.12 29.21
C THR A 59 4.72 12.44 29.00
N ALA A 60 3.95 12.29 30.08
CA ALA A 60 2.58 11.79 30.05
C ALA A 60 1.64 12.63 30.93
N ASN A 61 0.37 12.77 30.55
CA ASN A 61 -0.64 13.39 31.41
C ASN A 61 -1.00 12.53 32.61
N PHE A 62 -1.00 11.21 32.44
CA PHE A 62 -1.25 10.26 33.51
C PHE A 62 -0.33 9.05 33.39
N ARG A 63 0.12 8.51 34.54
CA ARG A 63 0.98 7.32 34.61
C ARG A 63 0.64 6.44 35.80
N ILE A 64 0.72 5.12 35.62
CA ILE A 64 0.42 4.13 36.66
C ILE A 64 1.33 2.90 36.54
N LYS A 65 1.66 2.31 37.68
CA LYS A 65 2.24 0.94 37.78
C LYS A 65 1.19 0.04 38.40
N PHE A 66 0.58 -0.84 37.60
CA PHE A 66 -0.42 -1.81 38.06
C PHE A 66 0.17 -2.80 39.08
N ASP A 67 1.39 -3.29 38.79
CA ASP A 67 2.19 -4.06 39.73
C ASP A 67 3.41 -3.25 40.20
N LYS A 68 3.57 -3.14 41.52
CA LYS A 68 4.73 -2.47 42.15
C LYS A 68 6.06 -3.15 41.85
N SER A 69 6.05 -4.43 41.47
CA SER A 69 7.24 -5.19 41.06
C SER A 69 7.60 -5.03 39.57
N SER A 70 6.66 -4.49 38.77
CA SER A 70 6.86 -4.29 37.34
C SER A 70 7.90 -3.20 37.05
N LYS A 71 8.81 -3.49 36.12
CA LYS A 71 9.73 -2.50 35.55
C LYS A 71 9.06 -1.60 34.50
N HIS A 72 7.83 -1.92 34.07
CA HIS A 72 7.11 -1.20 33.03
C HIS A 72 5.97 -0.37 33.63
N GLN A 73 5.95 0.92 33.28
CA GLN A 73 4.90 1.87 33.65
C GLN A 73 3.91 2.01 32.48
N ALA A 74 2.62 1.96 32.79
CA ALA A 74 1.57 2.31 31.86
C ALA A 74 1.29 3.81 31.94
N TYR A 75 0.91 4.43 30.84
CA TYR A 75 0.66 5.87 30.79
C TYR A 75 -0.31 6.23 29.66
N LEU A 76 -0.85 7.45 29.73
CA LEU A 76 -1.67 8.03 28.68
C LEU A 76 -1.46 9.54 28.53
N ASN A 77 -1.75 10.04 27.32
CA ASN A 77 -1.87 11.46 27.00
C ASN A 77 -3.27 11.78 26.50
N VAL A 78 -3.77 12.96 26.83
CA VAL A 78 -5.06 13.47 26.36
C VAL A 78 -4.80 14.47 25.23
N GLU A 79 -5.39 14.24 24.06
CA GLU A 79 -5.19 15.10 22.89
C GLU A 79 -6.49 15.21 22.08
N ALA A 80 -6.86 16.45 21.73
CA ALA A 80 -7.90 16.68 20.73
C ALA A 80 -7.40 16.25 19.34
N VAL A 81 -8.14 15.37 18.68
CA VAL A 81 -7.74 14.82 17.37
C VAL A 81 -8.32 15.71 16.28
N LYS A 82 -7.45 16.52 15.66
CA LYS A 82 -7.85 17.47 14.61
C LYS A 82 -8.65 16.80 13.50
N GLY A 83 -9.84 17.35 13.20
CA GLY A 83 -10.73 16.83 12.16
C GLY A 83 -11.57 15.62 12.57
N VAL A 84 -11.39 15.10 13.80
CA VAL A 84 -12.12 13.94 14.33
C VAL A 84 -12.92 14.33 15.58
N THR A 85 -12.26 14.88 16.60
CA THR A 85 -12.95 15.30 17.83
C THR A 85 -13.65 16.64 17.63
N ARG A 86 -14.92 16.72 17.99
CA ARG A 86 -15.74 17.95 17.84
C ARG A 86 -16.84 18.05 18.89
N ALA A 87 -17.49 19.20 18.94
CA ALA A 87 -18.72 19.38 19.71
C ALA A 87 -19.88 18.57 19.10
N ILE A 88 -20.79 18.12 19.96
CA ILE A 88 -22.06 17.49 19.60
C ILE A 88 -23.04 18.61 19.21
N THR A 89 -23.81 18.41 18.16
CA THR A 89 -24.82 19.36 17.68
C THR A 89 -26.19 18.70 17.64
N ALA A 90 -27.26 19.48 17.46
CA ALA A 90 -28.62 18.95 17.38
C ALA A 90 -28.81 17.89 16.28
N ASP A 91 -28.02 17.97 15.19
CA ASP A 91 -28.06 17.01 14.08
C ASP A 91 -27.45 15.64 14.44
N ASP A 92 -26.74 15.55 15.57
CA ASP A 92 -26.11 14.33 16.08
C ASP A 92 -26.96 13.58 17.12
N ALA A 93 -28.22 13.97 17.29
CA ALA A 93 -29.10 13.31 18.25
C ALA A 93 -29.14 11.80 18.00
N ASN A 94 -28.99 11.03 19.08
CA ASN A 94 -28.97 9.57 19.10
C ASN A 94 -27.74 8.92 18.42
N GLU A 95 -26.73 9.70 18.01
CA GLU A 95 -25.47 9.23 17.42
C GLU A 95 -24.27 9.39 18.37
N PHE A 96 -23.27 8.53 18.22
CA PHE A 96 -22.01 8.63 18.98
C PHE A 96 -21.02 9.58 18.31
N VAL A 97 -20.70 10.68 18.98
CA VAL A 97 -19.78 11.71 18.48
C VAL A 97 -18.44 11.64 19.21
N PRO A 98 -17.28 11.59 18.51
CA PRO A 98 -15.97 11.68 19.14
C PRO A 98 -15.75 13.07 19.75
N VAL A 99 -15.51 13.15 21.06
CA VAL A 99 -15.33 14.43 21.78
C VAL A 99 -13.91 14.64 22.30
N MET A 100 -13.13 13.56 22.54
CA MET A 100 -11.72 13.65 22.96
C MET A 100 -10.91 12.39 22.60
N GLY A 101 -9.60 12.51 22.40
CA GLY A 101 -8.67 11.40 22.18
C GLY A 101 -7.75 11.11 23.37
N PHE A 102 -7.40 9.84 23.53
CA PHE A 102 -6.52 9.30 24.58
C PHE A 102 -5.46 8.38 23.98
N GLU A 103 -4.21 8.80 24.01
CA GLU A 103 -3.08 8.01 23.54
C GLU A 103 -2.56 7.12 24.69
N CYS A 104 -2.90 5.83 24.65
CA CYS A 104 -2.64 4.89 25.74
C CYS A 104 -1.45 3.98 25.45
N ARG A 105 -0.65 3.69 26.48
CA ARG A 105 0.39 2.65 26.47
C ARG A 105 0.35 1.80 27.74
N GLY A 106 0.15 0.50 27.57
CA GLY A 106 0.16 -0.48 28.66
C GLY A 106 -1.12 -0.50 29.50
N LEU A 107 -2.15 0.24 29.08
CA LEU A 107 -3.49 0.25 29.68
C LEU A 107 -4.54 0.41 28.58
N ASP A 108 -5.76 -0.06 28.87
CA ASP A 108 -6.98 0.15 28.10
C ASP A 108 -7.97 0.99 28.92
N LEU A 109 -8.85 1.71 28.23
CA LEU A 109 -9.95 2.46 28.85
C LEU A 109 -11.23 1.64 28.75
N VAL A 110 -11.89 1.42 29.88
CA VAL A 110 -13.06 0.53 29.99
C VAL A 110 -14.35 1.32 29.97
N SER A 111 -14.46 2.35 30.82
CA SER A 111 -15.64 3.19 30.90
C SER A 111 -15.28 4.61 31.33
N TYR A 112 -16.09 5.57 30.92
CA TYR A 112 -16.01 6.96 31.32
C TYR A 112 -17.23 7.30 32.18
N LYS A 113 -17.01 8.07 33.26
CA LYS A 113 -18.08 8.64 34.08
C LYS A 113 -18.28 10.10 33.67
N PRO A 114 -19.39 10.43 32.97
CA PRO A 114 -19.71 11.80 32.62
C PRO A 114 -19.83 12.69 33.85
N ASP A 115 -19.51 13.97 33.65
CA ASP A 115 -19.57 15.02 34.67
C ASP A 115 -20.09 16.30 33.99
N VAL A 116 -19.41 17.43 34.14
CA VAL A 116 -19.80 18.72 33.55
C VAL A 116 -19.50 18.81 32.05
N PHE A 117 -20.49 19.27 31.29
CA PHE A 117 -20.39 19.67 29.88
C PHE A 117 -20.77 21.14 29.69
N ILE A 118 -20.28 21.75 28.61
CA ILE A 118 -20.68 23.10 28.19
C ILE A 118 -21.80 22.99 27.16
N VAL A 119 -22.97 23.55 27.47
CA VAL A 119 -24.14 23.56 26.59
C VAL A 119 -24.36 24.96 26.08
N LYS A 120 -24.39 25.12 24.76
CA LYS A 120 -24.83 26.36 24.11
C LYS A 120 -26.25 26.17 23.58
N SER A 121 -27.18 27.02 23.97
CA SER A 121 -28.57 26.97 23.52
C SER A 121 -28.75 27.65 22.15
N LYS A 122 -29.87 27.35 21.48
CA LYS A 122 -30.27 28.02 20.23
C LYS A 122 -30.54 29.53 20.40
N GLY A 123 -30.88 29.97 21.62
CA GLY A 123 -30.97 31.39 21.97
C GLY A 123 -29.61 32.07 22.23
N GLY A 124 -28.51 31.31 22.18
CA GLY A 124 -27.15 31.79 22.34
C GLY A 124 -26.71 31.99 23.79
N ALA A 125 -27.42 31.42 24.76
CA ALA A 125 -26.96 31.31 26.15
C ALA A 125 -25.98 30.12 26.29
N THR A 126 -25.15 30.13 27.32
CA THR A 126 -24.17 29.07 27.61
C THR A 126 -24.30 28.64 29.05
N PHE A 127 -24.34 27.34 29.26
CA PHE A 127 -24.59 26.68 30.54
C PHE A 127 -23.52 25.65 30.84
N GLU A 128 -23.26 25.41 32.13
CA GLU A 128 -22.53 24.24 32.61
C GLU A 128 -23.57 23.19 33.02
N ALA A 129 -23.60 22.08 32.30
CA ALA A 129 -24.53 20.98 32.50
C ALA A 129 -23.85 19.82 33.19
N ASP A 130 -24.23 19.53 34.42
CA ASP A 130 -23.84 18.29 35.11
C ASP A 130 -24.69 17.14 34.57
N LEU A 131 -24.06 16.21 33.86
CA LEU A 131 -24.68 15.03 33.26
C LEU A 131 -24.32 13.73 34.00
N SER A 132 -23.86 13.82 35.25
CA SER A 132 -23.50 12.63 36.06
C SER A 132 -24.70 11.70 36.31
N GLU A 133 -25.92 12.23 36.40
CA GLU A 133 -27.19 11.48 36.52
C GLU A 133 -27.84 11.17 35.15
N GLY A 134 -27.20 11.58 34.05
CA GLY A 134 -27.61 11.29 32.69
C GLY A 134 -28.69 12.17 32.08
N GLU A 135 -29.17 13.18 32.80
CA GLU A 135 -30.11 14.18 32.33
C GLU A 135 -29.78 15.56 32.91
N TRP A 136 -30.10 16.62 32.17
CA TRP A 136 -29.95 18.00 32.60
C TRP A 136 -30.98 18.90 31.91
N ALA A 137 -31.52 19.88 32.63
CA ALA A 137 -32.41 20.88 32.07
C ALA A 137 -32.25 22.24 32.76
N ASP A 138 -32.34 23.32 31.98
CA ASP A 138 -32.34 24.71 32.44
C ASP A 138 -33.23 25.57 31.53
N PHE A 139 -33.32 26.88 31.77
CA PHE A 139 -34.21 27.80 31.04
C PHE A 139 -33.42 28.91 30.34
N ASP A 140 -33.59 29.04 29.02
CA ASP A 140 -32.98 30.13 28.25
C ASP A 140 -33.92 31.34 28.20
N GLU A 141 -33.61 32.35 29.01
CA GLU A 141 -34.39 33.59 29.07
C GLU A 141 -34.49 34.34 27.73
N LYS A 142 -33.50 34.20 26.84
CA LYS A 142 -33.51 34.87 25.53
C LYS A 142 -34.41 34.15 24.54
N LEU A 143 -34.44 32.82 24.61
CA LEU A 143 -35.31 31.99 23.78
C LEU A 143 -36.74 31.92 24.33
N GLY A 144 -36.90 32.09 25.65
CA GLY A 144 -38.18 31.95 26.35
C GLY A 144 -38.62 30.49 26.50
N GLU A 145 -37.70 29.54 26.34
CA GLU A 145 -37.97 28.09 26.33
C GLU A 145 -36.95 27.35 27.21
N SER A 146 -37.30 26.12 27.63
CA SER A 146 -36.37 25.22 28.31
C SER A 146 -35.30 24.70 27.35
N VAL A 147 -34.11 24.44 27.88
CA VAL A 147 -33.00 23.79 27.20
C VAL A 147 -32.67 22.53 27.99
N SER A 148 -32.65 21.38 27.34
CA SER A 148 -32.47 20.10 28.04
C SER A 148 -31.66 19.10 27.23
N ILE A 149 -31.03 18.18 27.96
CA ILE A 149 -30.32 17.01 27.46
C ILE A 149 -30.81 15.81 28.25
N MET A 150 -31.22 14.75 27.55
CA MET A 150 -31.62 13.49 28.16
C MET A 150 -30.81 12.34 27.57
N GLY A 151 -30.43 11.39 28.44
CA GLY A 151 -29.75 10.16 28.08
C GLY A 151 -28.33 10.41 27.58
N ILE A 152 -27.34 10.19 28.45
CA ILE A 152 -25.92 10.17 28.05
C ILE A 152 -25.40 8.74 28.02
N SER A 153 -24.72 8.39 26.94
CA SER A 153 -23.96 7.15 26.82
C SER A 153 -22.55 7.46 26.35
N SER A 154 -21.58 6.69 26.83
CA SER A 154 -20.19 6.80 26.39
C SER A 154 -19.63 5.46 25.95
N GLU A 155 -18.77 5.51 24.94
CA GLU A 155 -17.97 4.35 24.53
C GLU A 155 -16.58 4.80 24.10
N PHE A 156 -15.63 3.88 24.17
CA PHE A 156 -14.30 4.07 23.61
C PHE A 156 -14.21 3.37 22.26
N ARG A 157 -13.91 4.14 21.21
CA ARG A 157 -13.60 3.59 19.89
C ARG A 157 -12.10 3.60 19.69
N THR A 158 -11.55 2.48 19.24
CA THR A 158 -10.17 2.46 18.75
C THR A 158 -10.09 3.32 17.51
N HIS A 159 -9.46 4.48 17.64
CA HIS A 159 -9.03 5.23 16.48
C HIS A 159 -7.69 4.66 16.07
N LYS A 160 -7.75 3.78 15.07
CA LYS A 160 -6.56 3.50 14.29
C LYS A 160 -6.13 4.87 13.77
N ARG A 161 -5.05 5.45 14.31
CA ARG A 161 -4.22 6.36 13.51
C ARG A 161 -3.78 5.48 12.35
N PHE A 162 -4.59 5.43 11.31
CA PHE A 162 -4.06 5.26 9.99
C PHE A 162 -3.24 6.53 9.76
N GLU A 163 -2.02 6.55 10.30
CA GLU A 163 -0.99 7.14 9.49
C GLU A 163 -1.01 6.28 8.22
N PRO A 164 -1.28 6.87 7.04
CA PRO A 164 -1.22 6.15 5.77
C PRO A 164 0.25 5.81 5.54
N ALA A 165 0.68 4.81 6.29
CA ALA A 165 1.98 4.25 6.26
C ALA A 165 1.87 2.84 5.70
N ASP A 166 1.16 2.73 4.58
CA ASP A 166 1.62 1.90 3.48
C ASP A 166 0.92 2.33 2.18
N VAL A 167 1.74 2.31 1.14
CA VAL A 167 1.49 2.36 -0.31
C VAL A 167 1.07 3.66 -1.03
N GLN A 168 1.74 3.84 -2.19
CA GLN A 168 1.90 4.94 -3.19
C GLN A 168 1.95 6.42 -2.80
N PHE A 169 2.03 6.78 -1.52
CA PHE A 169 2.71 8.01 -1.11
C PHE A 169 3.61 7.77 0.10
N GLY A 170 4.44 6.72 0.00
CA GLY A 170 5.67 6.45 0.76
C GLY A 170 5.66 6.77 2.24
N THR A 171 4.96 5.99 3.01
CA THR A 171 5.44 5.76 4.36
C THR A 171 5.39 4.27 4.58
N GLN A 172 6.53 3.58 4.57
CA GLN A 172 6.62 2.33 5.32
C GLN A 172 7.01 2.72 6.74
N CYS A 173 6.03 2.87 7.62
CA CYS A 173 6.31 3.00 9.05
C CYS A 173 6.32 1.58 9.62
N ASN A 174 7.51 1.01 9.78
CA ASN A 174 7.62 -0.25 10.51
C ASN A 174 7.65 0.08 12.00
N GLY A 175 6.62 -0.35 12.73
CA GLY A 175 6.65 -0.31 14.18
C GLY A 175 5.33 -0.76 14.81
N THR A 176 5.33 -1.97 15.36
CA THR A 176 4.58 -2.19 16.59
C THR A 176 5.43 -1.59 17.71
N ARG A 177 4.99 -0.47 18.31
CA ARG A 177 5.55 0.22 19.51
C ARG A 177 6.48 1.42 19.21
N GLY A 178 5.94 2.64 19.15
CA GLY A 178 6.54 3.89 19.70
C GLY A 178 7.92 4.35 19.22
N GLU A 179 8.54 3.65 18.28
CA GLU A 179 9.86 3.90 17.69
C GLU A 179 9.78 3.73 16.16
N GLU A 180 8.71 4.22 15.54
CA GLU A 180 8.43 4.00 14.12
C GLU A 180 9.47 4.69 13.23
N VAL A 181 10.22 3.89 12.46
CA VAL A 181 11.07 4.39 11.37
C VAL A 181 10.23 4.38 10.10
N CYS A 182 9.89 5.56 9.61
CA CYS A 182 9.10 5.76 8.39
C CYS A 182 10.00 6.04 7.18
N PHE A 183 9.59 5.65 5.97
CA PHE A 183 10.31 5.98 4.73
C PHE A 183 9.40 6.36 3.57
N GLY A 184 9.83 7.34 2.78
CA GLY A 184 9.23 7.79 1.53
C GLY A 184 8.41 9.08 1.68
N GLY A 185 7.54 9.27 0.70
CA GLY A 185 6.27 9.96 0.89
C GLY A 185 6.22 11.34 0.31
N VAL A 186 5.05 11.73 -0.17
CA VAL A 186 4.94 12.90 -1.05
C VAL A 186 5.38 14.19 -0.37
N ALA A 187 5.09 14.35 0.92
CA ALA A 187 5.55 15.52 1.66
C ALA A 187 7.08 15.58 1.77
N ARG A 188 7.76 14.43 1.94
CA ARG A 188 9.23 14.37 1.94
C ARG A 188 9.80 14.52 0.54
N GLN A 189 9.15 13.98 -0.49
CA GLN A 189 9.55 14.18 -1.87
C GLN A 189 9.55 15.67 -2.23
N VAL A 190 8.46 16.38 -1.91
CA VAL A 190 8.36 17.83 -2.12
C VAL A 190 9.48 18.57 -1.39
N SER A 191 9.72 18.27 -0.11
CA SER A 191 10.84 18.84 0.66
C SER A 191 12.21 18.56 0.01
N ALA A 192 12.47 17.31 -0.38
CA ALA A 192 13.75 16.92 -0.97
C ALA A 192 13.98 17.58 -2.34
N ILE A 193 12.94 17.66 -3.18
CA ILE A 193 12.97 18.36 -4.47
C ILE A 193 13.23 19.86 -4.25
N ASN A 194 12.52 20.50 -3.32
CA ASN A 194 12.70 21.92 -3.01
C ASN A 194 14.11 22.21 -2.48
N ALA A 195 14.66 21.32 -1.64
CA ALA A 195 16.03 21.41 -1.17
C ALA A 195 17.06 21.28 -2.31
N ALA A 196 16.84 20.33 -3.23
CA ALA A 196 17.69 20.12 -4.41
C ALA A 196 17.66 21.34 -5.34
N ARG A 197 16.47 21.88 -5.64
CA ARG A 197 16.28 23.11 -6.42
C ARG A 197 17.01 24.30 -5.80
N ALA A 198 16.84 24.51 -4.50
CA ALA A 198 17.51 25.59 -3.79
C ALA A 198 19.05 25.44 -3.83
N ALA A 199 19.56 24.21 -3.74
CA ALA A 199 20.99 23.93 -3.86
C ALA A 199 21.54 24.18 -5.27
N ALA A 200 20.78 23.81 -6.30
CA ALA A 200 21.13 24.03 -7.70
C ALA A 200 21.11 25.54 -8.05
N ALA A 201 20.07 26.26 -7.63
CA ALA A 201 19.95 27.70 -7.82
C ALA A 201 21.13 28.48 -7.22
N ARG A 202 21.60 28.09 -6.01
CA ARG A 202 22.80 28.69 -5.39
C ARG A 202 24.08 28.47 -6.20
N ARG A 203 24.11 27.47 -7.09
CA ARG A 203 25.25 27.14 -7.95
C ARG A 203 25.06 27.63 -9.39
N GLY A 204 23.93 28.26 -9.72
CA GLY A 204 23.57 28.63 -11.08
C GLY A 204 23.36 27.42 -11.99
N VAL A 205 22.88 26.31 -11.44
CA VAL A 205 22.62 25.05 -12.16
C VAL A 205 21.12 24.91 -12.34
N ASP A 206 20.68 24.58 -13.55
CA ASP A 206 19.28 24.28 -13.85
C ASP A 206 18.84 22.94 -13.25
N THR A 207 17.51 22.78 -13.07
CA THR A 207 16.92 21.54 -12.58
C THR A 207 15.75 21.11 -13.45
N LEU A 208 15.60 19.79 -13.60
CA LEU A 208 14.46 19.14 -14.22
C LEU A 208 13.87 18.12 -13.25
N VAL A 209 12.55 18.20 -13.03
CA VAL A 209 11.80 17.20 -12.27
C VAL A 209 10.92 16.42 -13.23
N LEU A 210 11.20 15.13 -13.40
CA LEU A 210 10.54 14.24 -14.34
C LEU A 210 9.84 13.11 -13.57
N HIS A 211 8.69 12.66 -14.06
CA HIS A 211 7.95 11.54 -13.47
C HIS A 211 7.73 10.42 -14.49
N ALA A 212 8.25 9.24 -14.20
CA ALA A 212 8.30 8.12 -15.13
C ALA A 212 7.05 7.21 -15.04
N GLY A 213 5.83 7.77 -14.93
CA GLY A 213 4.57 7.00 -14.89
C GLY A 213 4.27 6.23 -13.60
N ASP A 214 3.14 5.51 -13.62
CA ASP A 214 2.58 4.70 -12.51
C ASP A 214 2.40 5.46 -11.21
N GLN A 215 1.76 6.61 -11.32
CA GLN A 215 1.23 7.34 -10.17
C GLN A 215 -0.06 6.72 -9.65
N TYR A 216 -0.78 5.94 -10.47
CA TYR A 216 -2.09 5.37 -10.15
C TYR A 216 -2.01 3.92 -9.67
N THR A 217 -3.00 3.54 -8.87
CA THR A 217 -3.31 2.20 -8.35
C THR A 217 -2.30 1.59 -7.38
N GLY A 218 -2.78 1.24 -6.19
CA GLY A 218 -1.97 0.55 -5.19
C GLY A 218 -2.27 1.01 -3.76
N THR A 219 -3.20 1.95 -3.58
CA THR A 219 -3.43 2.61 -2.28
C THR A 219 -4.89 2.77 -1.92
N LEU A 220 -5.12 3.05 -0.63
CA LEU A 220 -6.40 3.54 -0.13
C LEU A 220 -6.83 4.85 -0.80
N TYR A 221 -5.87 5.71 -1.18
CA TYR A 221 -6.15 6.97 -1.87
C TYR A 221 -6.80 6.72 -3.23
N ASP A 222 -6.38 5.69 -3.97
CA ASP A 222 -7.02 5.33 -5.23
C ASP A 222 -8.44 4.82 -5.02
N ALA A 223 -8.62 3.97 -4.01
CA ALA A 223 -9.92 3.40 -3.67
C ALA A 223 -10.94 4.47 -3.29
N VAL A 224 -10.50 5.53 -2.61
CA VAL A 224 -11.37 6.59 -2.07
C VAL A 224 -11.56 7.76 -3.02
N PHE A 225 -10.51 8.18 -3.71
CA PHE A 225 -10.49 9.41 -4.50
C PHE A 225 -10.44 9.16 -6.00
N THR A 226 -9.43 8.44 -6.48
CA THR A 226 -9.24 8.19 -7.92
C THR A 226 -10.45 7.50 -8.53
N LYS A 227 -11.02 6.48 -7.85
CA LYS A 227 -12.26 5.79 -8.27
C LYS A 227 -13.50 6.67 -8.30
N LYS A 228 -13.53 7.76 -7.54
CA LYS A 228 -14.61 8.75 -7.55
C LYS A 228 -14.36 9.88 -8.56
N GLY A 229 -13.34 9.73 -9.42
CA GLY A 229 -12.92 10.71 -10.41
C GLY A 229 -12.12 11.89 -9.86
N GLN A 230 -11.74 11.85 -8.57
CA GLN A 230 -10.96 12.92 -7.94
C GLN A 230 -9.47 12.76 -8.25
N GLN A 231 -8.89 13.76 -8.91
CA GLN A 231 -7.51 13.74 -9.42
C GLN A 231 -6.50 14.23 -8.36
N ILE A 232 -6.51 13.64 -7.16
CA ILE A 232 -5.67 14.10 -6.03
C ILE A 232 -4.17 14.01 -6.32
N ALA A 233 -3.75 13.08 -7.18
CA ALA A 233 -2.37 12.97 -7.63
C ALA A 233 -1.90 14.23 -8.35
N ALA A 234 -2.79 14.93 -9.07
CA ALA A 234 -2.45 16.17 -9.76
C ALA A 234 -2.01 17.26 -8.78
N ASP A 235 -2.62 17.35 -7.59
CA ASP A 235 -2.25 18.32 -6.56
C ASP A 235 -0.80 18.10 -6.13
N PHE A 236 -0.45 16.84 -5.88
CA PHE A 236 0.88 16.43 -5.44
C PHE A 236 1.95 16.56 -6.53
N LEU A 237 1.64 16.18 -7.77
CA LEU A 237 2.55 16.38 -8.91
C LEU A 237 2.85 17.86 -9.16
N ARG A 238 1.87 18.75 -8.92
CA ARG A 238 2.08 20.20 -8.96
C ARG A 238 2.93 20.69 -7.79
N LEU A 239 2.71 20.19 -6.58
CA LEU A 239 3.55 20.54 -5.42
C LEU A 239 5.01 20.09 -5.59
N MET A 240 5.24 18.92 -6.20
CA MET A 240 6.57 18.48 -6.60
C MET A 240 7.16 19.36 -7.72
N GLY A 241 6.31 20.06 -8.48
CA GLY A 241 6.70 20.87 -9.62
C GLY A 241 7.22 20.01 -10.77
N VAL A 242 6.54 18.90 -11.08
CA VAL A 242 6.86 18.05 -12.22
C VAL A 242 6.85 18.89 -13.51
N GLN A 243 7.83 18.67 -14.39
CA GLN A 243 8.00 19.42 -15.64
C GLN A 243 7.70 18.58 -16.88
N ALA A 244 7.71 17.26 -16.76
CA ALA A 244 7.15 16.32 -17.74
C ALA A 244 6.79 15.00 -17.06
N PHE A 245 5.71 14.37 -17.52
CA PHE A 245 5.20 13.11 -17.01
C PHE A 245 5.02 12.14 -18.19
N THR A 246 5.53 10.90 -18.10
CA THR A 246 5.18 9.86 -19.08
C THR A 246 4.11 8.93 -18.51
N LEU A 247 3.27 8.37 -19.38
CA LEU A 247 2.24 7.41 -18.97
C LEU A 247 2.87 6.05 -18.68
N GLY A 248 2.56 5.49 -17.52
CA GLY A 248 2.73 4.08 -17.20
C GLY A 248 1.48 3.25 -17.52
N ASN A 249 1.54 1.96 -17.27
CA ASN A 249 0.41 1.06 -17.54
C ASN A 249 -0.77 1.35 -16.61
N HIS A 250 -0.54 1.80 -15.37
CA HIS A 250 -1.61 2.01 -14.40
C HIS A 250 -2.43 3.29 -14.64
N GLU A 251 -1.88 4.29 -15.33
CA GLU A 251 -2.67 5.44 -15.81
C GLU A 251 -3.76 5.04 -16.82
N LEU A 252 -3.63 3.86 -17.43
CA LEU A 252 -4.52 3.32 -18.47
C LEU A 252 -5.46 2.23 -17.96
N SER A 253 -5.54 2.00 -16.66
CA SER A 253 -6.49 1.03 -16.11
C SER A 253 -7.93 1.49 -16.28
N ARG A 254 -8.72 0.89 -17.19
CA ARG A 254 -10.20 0.95 -17.13
C ARG A 254 -10.64 0.47 -15.75
N GLN A 255 -11.08 1.39 -14.92
CA GLN A 255 -11.82 1.06 -13.72
C GLN A 255 -13.26 0.74 -14.12
N SER A 256 -13.48 -0.46 -14.66
CA SER A 256 -14.83 -0.98 -14.87
C SER A 256 -15.42 -1.36 -13.51
N LEU A 257 -16.18 -0.45 -12.90
CA LEU A 257 -17.26 -0.84 -12.00
C LEU A 257 -18.35 -1.47 -12.88
N THR A 258 -18.18 -2.72 -13.27
CA THR A 258 -19.35 -3.55 -13.56
C THR A 258 -20.12 -3.65 -12.25
N ALA A 259 -21.26 -2.96 -12.21
CA ALA A 259 -22.23 -3.02 -11.15
C ALA A 259 -22.47 -4.48 -10.71
N LEU A 260 -22.49 -4.69 -9.40
CA LEU A 260 -22.91 -5.95 -8.78
C LEU A 260 -24.29 -6.34 -9.36
N PRO A 261 -24.50 -7.60 -9.79
CA PRO A 261 -25.84 -8.07 -10.14
C PRO A 261 -26.67 -8.14 -8.85
N GLY A 262 -27.62 -7.23 -8.68
CA GLY A 262 -28.50 -7.19 -7.51
C GLY A 262 -28.89 -5.78 -7.02
N ALA A 263 -28.19 -4.73 -7.45
CA ALA A 263 -28.62 -3.34 -7.23
C ALA A 263 -29.69 -2.95 -8.28
N HIS A 264 -30.86 -3.59 -8.21
CA HIS A 264 -32.03 -3.11 -8.91
C HIS A 264 -32.54 -1.87 -8.16
N ASP A 265 -32.71 -0.77 -8.90
CA ASP A 265 -33.31 0.50 -8.47
C ASP A 265 -32.39 1.54 -7.80
N ALA A 266 -31.24 1.82 -8.42
CA ALA A 266 -30.60 3.15 -8.38
C ALA A 266 -29.84 3.45 -9.68
N ALA A 267 -30.42 3.10 -10.83
CA ALA A 267 -29.89 3.43 -12.14
C ALA A 267 -30.26 4.86 -12.55
N ALA A 268 -29.78 5.86 -11.80
CA ALA A 268 -29.65 7.27 -12.19
C ALA A 268 -29.19 8.11 -10.98
N GLN A 269 -27.87 8.19 -10.71
CA GLN A 269 -27.20 9.37 -10.10
C GLN A 269 -25.73 9.21 -9.67
N PHE A 270 -25.07 8.10 -9.95
CA PHE A 270 -23.61 7.98 -9.76
C PHE A 270 -22.89 7.59 -11.05
N ASP A 271 -23.27 8.25 -12.14
CA ASP A 271 -22.50 8.30 -13.36
C ASP A 271 -21.79 9.66 -13.44
N ASN A 272 -20.56 9.69 -12.94
CA ASN A 272 -19.56 10.70 -13.28
C ASN A 272 -18.44 10.09 -14.16
N GLY A 273 -18.80 9.10 -15.00
CA GLY A 273 -18.17 8.89 -16.30
C GLY A 273 -16.74 8.33 -16.36
N ALA A 274 -16.05 8.08 -15.24
CA ALA A 274 -14.64 7.69 -15.30
C ALA A 274 -14.44 6.17 -15.49
N THR A 275 -14.79 5.64 -16.68
CA THR A 275 -14.25 4.37 -17.16
C THR A 275 -13.32 4.63 -18.34
N GLY A 276 -12.06 4.18 -18.27
CA GLY A 276 -11.10 4.30 -19.37
C GLY A 276 -10.72 5.74 -19.70
N ALA A 277 -10.85 6.13 -20.98
CA ALA A 277 -10.42 7.42 -21.53
C ALA A 277 -10.88 8.63 -20.71
N ALA A 278 -12.02 8.59 -20.01
CA ALA A 278 -12.50 9.67 -19.15
C ALA A 278 -11.68 9.85 -17.84
N GLY A 279 -11.09 8.76 -17.29
CA GLY A 279 -10.20 8.83 -16.13
C GLY A 279 -8.83 9.42 -16.49
N LEU A 280 -8.26 8.94 -17.61
CA LEU A 280 -7.01 9.47 -18.16
C LEU A 280 -7.17 10.90 -18.68
N GLU A 281 -8.27 11.19 -19.38
CA GLU A 281 -8.65 12.55 -19.80
C GLU A 281 -8.78 13.45 -18.58
N GLY A 282 -9.51 13.03 -17.55
CA GLY A 282 -9.67 13.78 -16.31
C GLY A 282 -8.33 14.12 -15.67
N PHE A 283 -7.41 13.16 -15.60
CA PHE A 283 -6.04 13.39 -15.14
C PHE A 283 -5.32 14.43 -16.00
N ILE A 284 -5.21 14.19 -17.31
CA ILE A 284 -4.45 15.08 -18.21
C ILE A 284 -5.04 16.50 -18.19
N ARG A 285 -6.38 16.62 -18.16
CA ARG A 285 -7.06 17.92 -18.04
C ARG A 285 -6.79 18.59 -16.72
N SER A 286 -6.73 17.83 -15.62
CA SER A 286 -6.39 18.40 -14.31
C SER A 286 -4.98 18.98 -14.32
N VAL A 287 -3.98 18.30 -14.90
CA VAL A 287 -2.59 18.78 -14.94
C VAL A 287 -2.29 19.72 -16.11
N ASN A 288 -3.30 20.02 -16.95
CA ASN A 288 -3.13 20.88 -18.12
C ASN A 288 -2.57 22.26 -17.72
N GLY A 289 -1.60 22.74 -18.50
CA GLY A 289 -0.87 23.98 -18.21
C GLY A 289 0.15 23.88 -17.07
N SER A 290 0.23 22.75 -16.34
CA SER A 290 1.28 22.52 -15.33
C SER A 290 2.48 21.79 -15.95
N PHE A 291 2.23 20.68 -16.65
CA PHE A 291 3.25 19.92 -17.37
C PHE A 291 2.62 19.08 -18.49
N PRO A 292 3.39 18.73 -19.54
CA PRO A 292 2.94 17.83 -20.60
C PRO A 292 2.91 16.38 -20.13
N VAL A 293 1.90 15.65 -20.60
CA VAL A 293 1.79 14.19 -20.46
C VAL A 293 2.22 13.53 -21.76
N LEU A 294 3.22 12.64 -21.69
CA LEU A 294 4.01 12.19 -22.82
C LEU A 294 3.87 10.68 -23.06
N SER A 295 3.60 10.28 -24.29
CA SER A 295 3.82 8.92 -24.78
C SER A 295 3.88 8.92 -26.30
N CYS A 296 5.04 8.60 -26.87
CA CYS A 296 5.27 8.68 -28.31
C CYS A 296 4.80 7.43 -29.05
N ASN A 297 4.64 6.32 -28.33
CA ASN A 297 4.19 5.03 -28.88
C ASN A 297 2.72 4.72 -28.63
N LEU A 298 1.96 5.63 -28.02
CA LEU A 298 0.53 5.46 -27.76
C LEU A 298 -0.33 6.00 -28.92
N ASP A 299 -0.91 5.16 -29.75
CA ASP A 299 -1.89 5.61 -30.75
C ASP A 299 -3.29 5.73 -30.12
N THR A 300 -3.71 6.98 -29.89
CA THR A 300 -5.02 7.34 -29.34
C THR A 300 -6.00 7.80 -30.42
N SER A 301 -5.72 7.61 -31.71
CA SER A 301 -6.59 8.06 -32.81
C SER A 301 -7.99 7.43 -32.79
N GLY A 302 -8.13 6.26 -32.18
CA GLY A 302 -9.41 5.59 -31.92
C GLY A 302 -10.20 6.16 -30.74
N GLU A 303 -9.65 7.13 -29.99
CA GLU A 303 -10.22 7.70 -28.78
C GLU A 303 -10.37 9.23 -28.89
N PRO A 304 -11.52 9.74 -29.38
CA PRO A 304 -11.75 11.18 -29.56
C PRO A 304 -11.56 12.01 -28.29
N ALA A 305 -11.85 11.46 -27.12
CA ALA A 305 -11.67 12.10 -25.82
C ALA A 305 -10.19 12.45 -25.49
N LEU A 306 -9.24 11.68 -26.06
CA LEU A 306 -7.81 11.84 -25.84
C LEU A 306 -7.11 12.64 -26.96
N ALA A 307 -7.87 13.15 -27.93
CA ALA A 307 -7.32 13.87 -29.07
C ALA A 307 -6.51 15.11 -28.62
N GLY A 308 -5.22 15.12 -28.94
CA GLY A 308 -4.30 16.21 -28.60
C GLY A 308 -3.91 16.31 -27.12
N LEU A 309 -4.37 15.40 -26.27
CA LEU A 309 -4.07 15.41 -24.83
C LEU A 309 -2.73 14.75 -24.51
N VAL A 310 -2.41 13.63 -25.19
CA VAL A 310 -1.13 12.92 -25.03
C VAL A 310 -0.15 13.41 -26.09
N GLN A 311 0.91 14.07 -25.64
CA GLN A 311 1.96 14.59 -26.53
C GLN A 311 3.03 13.53 -26.78
N ARG A 312 3.72 13.65 -27.92
CA ARG A 312 4.80 12.72 -28.30
C ARG A 312 6.11 13.10 -27.63
N PHE A 313 6.39 14.40 -27.63
CA PHE A 313 7.50 15.02 -26.96
C PHE A 313 7.13 16.43 -26.50
N ALA A 314 7.95 17.01 -25.63
CA ALA A 314 7.88 18.42 -25.25
C ALA A 314 9.27 19.05 -25.19
N LEU A 315 9.36 20.36 -25.41
CA LEU A 315 10.58 21.15 -25.28
C LEU A 315 10.56 21.89 -23.94
N LEU A 316 11.58 21.66 -23.11
CA LEU A 316 11.74 22.25 -21.78
C LEU A 316 12.95 23.20 -21.79
N PRO A 317 12.73 24.52 -21.91
CA PRO A 317 13.83 25.48 -21.86
C PRO A 317 14.38 25.63 -20.43
N LEU A 318 15.70 25.55 -20.30
CA LEU A 318 16.46 25.75 -19.08
C LEU A 318 17.01 27.17 -19.05
N GLN A 319 16.65 27.93 -18.01
CA GLN A 319 16.84 29.38 -18.01
C GLN A 319 18.29 29.79 -17.71
N HIS A 320 19.02 29.08 -16.84
CA HIS A 320 20.38 29.48 -16.48
C HIS A 320 21.40 29.11 -17.56
N SER A 321 21.26 27.95 -18.18
CA SER A 321 22.17 27.45 -19.21
C SER A 321 21.80 27.89 -20.63
N ASN A 322 20.60 28.42 -20.86
CA ASN A 322 20.04 28.70 -22.19
C ASN A 322 20.07 27.46 -23.10
N VAL A 323 19.70 26.31 -22.52
CA VAL A 323 19.63 25.00 -23.18
C VAL A 323 18.18 24.56 -23.23
N THR A 324 17.74 23.97 -24.33
CA THR A 324 16.40 23.37 -24.47
C THR A 324 16.51 21.86 -24.46
N VAL A 325 15.83 21.21 -23.50
CA VAL A 325 15.76 19.76 -23.41
C VAL A 325 14.47 19.25 -24.05
N GLY A 326 14.60 18.44 -25.09
CA GLY A 326 13.49 17.66 -25.64
C GLY A 326 13.24 16.42 -24.80
N VAL A 327 12.02 16.23 -24.32
CA VAL A 327 11.62 15.02 -23.57
C VAL A 327 10.65 14.21 -24.41
N VAL A 328 10.98 12.95 -24.69
CA VAL A 328 10.15 12.01 -25.47
C VAL A 328 9.60 10.94 -24.52
N GLY A 329 8.29 10.72 -24.52
CA GLY A 329 7.64 9.74 -23.63
C GLY A 329 7.55 8.33 -24.23
N LEU A 330 7.57 7.26 -23.43
CA LEU A 330 7.26 5.89 -23.86
C LEU A 330 6.49 5.13 -22.78
N THR A 331 5.49 4.36 -23.21
CA THR A 331 4.66 3.50 -22.34
C THR A 331 4.82 2.04 -22.75
N SER A 332 4.81 1.10 -21.79
CA SER A 332 4.98 -0.32 -22.06
C SER A 332 4.01 -0.85 -23.13
N VAL A 333 4.50 -1.61 -24.11
CA VAL A 333 3.65 -2.31 -25.09
C VAL A 333 2.86 -3.45 -24.45
N GLU A 334 3.26 -3.87 -23.24
CA GLU A 334 2.59 -4.92 -22.45
C GLU A 334 1.39 -4.37 -21.65
N THR A 335 1.06 -3.08 -21.81
CA THR A 335 -0.09 -2.44 -21.13
C THR A 335 -1.43 -3.15 -21.40
N PRO A 336 -1.72 -3.72 -22.59
CA PRO A 336 -2.93 -4.51 -22.78
C PRO A 336 -3.01 -5.78 -21.92
N GLU A 337 -1.87 -6.38 -21.55
CA GLU A 337 -1.81 -7.54 -20.66
C GLU A 337 -1.70 -7.17 -19.17
N THR A 338 -1.21 -5.96 -18.88
CA THR A 338 -0.91 -5.49 -17.52
C THR A 338 -1.86 -4.40 -17.00
N SER A 339 -2.86 -4.01 -17.79
CA SER A 339 -3.83 -2.97 -17.47
C SER A 339 -5.06 -3.13 -18.35
N ASN A 340 -5.93 -2.10 -18.41
CA ASN A 340 -7.16 -2.13 -19.18
C ASN A 340 -7.31 -0.91 -20.11
N PRO A 341 -6.40 -0.68 -21.07
CA PRO A 341 -6.39 0.52 -21.92
C PRO A 341 -7.60 0.62 -22.87
N GLY A 342 -8.35 -0.46 -23.06
CA GLY A 342 -9.43 -0.55 -24.05
C GLY A 342 -8.97 -1.06 -25.41
N ALA A 343 -9.93 -1.33 -26.31
CA ALA A 343 -9.66 -1.97 -27.61
C ALA A 343 -9.14 -1.01 -28.70
N THR A 344 -9.17 0.29 -28.44
CA THR A 344 -9.00 1.40 -29.40
C THR A 344 -7.67 2.12 -29.24
N VAL A 345 -7.10 2.11 -28.03
CA VAL A 345 -5.75 2.59 -27.74
C VAL A 345 -4.75 1.51 -28.14
N LYS A 346 -3.78 1.85 -28.99
CA LYS A 346 -2.75 0.91 -29.45
C LYS A 346 -1.38 1.31 -28.97
N PHE A 347 -0.51 0.33 -28.78
CA PHE A 347 0.86 0.50 -28.33
C PHE A 347 1.80 0.06 -29.45
N LEU A 348 2.55 1.01 -30.00
CA LEU A 348 3.46 0.79 -31.11
C LEU A 348 4.83 0.34 -30.59
N PRO A 349 5.64 -0.37 -31.40
CA PRO A 349 6.98 -0.79 -31.00
C PRO A 349 7.88 0.40 -30.60
N TYR A 350 8.65 0.23 -29.52
CA TYR A 350 9.49 1.28 -28.94
C TYR A 350 10.50 1.84 -29.94
N ALA A 351 11.23 0.94 -30.62
CA ALA A 351 12.33 1.32 -31.51
C ALA A 351 11.84 2.07 -32.76
N ASP A 352 10.66 1.72 -33.27
CA ASP A 352 10.09 2.34 -34.47
C ASP A 352 9.63 3.77 -34.19
N THR A 353 9.10 4.00 -33.00
CA THR A 353 8.56 5.30 -32.58
C THR A 353 9.64 6.23 -32.04
N LEU A 354 10.51 5.76 -31.15
CA LEU A 354 11.57 6.58 -30.56
C LEU A 354 12.52 7.17 -31.60
N ARG A 355 12.87 6.39 -32.64
CA ARG A 355 13.79 6.82 -33.69
C ARG A 355 13.34 8.10 -34.39
N GLY A 356 12.05 8.19 -34.71
CA GLY A 356 11.48 9.38 -35.35
C GLY A 356 11.42 10.56 -34.39
N TRP A 357 10.81 10.36 -33.22
CA TRP A 357 10.53 11.45 -32.29
C TRP A 357 11.78 12.05 -31.62
N GLY A 358 12.83 11.26 -31.42
CA GLY A 358 14.11 11.80 -30.95
C GLY A 358 14.76 12.75 -31.98
N GLY A 359 14.63 12.45 -33.27
CA GLY A 359 15.08 13.33 -34.35
C GLY A 359 14.20 14.58 -34.48
N ASP A 360 12.88 14.40 -34.42
CA ASP A 360 11.93 15.52 -34.51
C ASP A 360 12.08 16.51 -33.35
N ALA A 361 12.36 16.03 -32.14
CA ALA A 361 12.66 16.91 -30.99
C ALA A 361 13.88 17.80 -31.26
N ARG A 362 14.96 17.25 -31.84
CA ARG A 362 16.14 18.04 -32.24
C ARG A 362 15.82 19.01 -33.37
N ALA A 363 15.09 18.56 -34.39
CA ALA A 363 14.64 19.42 -35.48
C ALA A 363 13.76 20.58 -34.99
N ALA A 364 13.03 20.38 -33.89
CA ALA A 364 12.22 21.40 -33.23
C ALA A 364 13.03 22.34 -32.31
N GLY A 365 14.36 22.14 -32.17
CA GLY A 365 15.25 23.01 -31.41
C GLY A 365 15.69 22.46 -30.05
N ALA A 366 15.57 21.15 -29.80
CA ALA A 366 16.19 20.53 -28.63
C ALA A 366 17.70 20.41 -28.80
N ASP A 367 18.47 20.99 -27.86
CA ASP A 367 19.92 20.82 -27.79
C ASP A 367 20.29 19.44 -27.21
N LEU A 368 19.41 18.91 -26.35
CA LEU A 368 19.53 17.61 -25.69
C LEU A 368 18.20 16.86 -25.73
N VAL A 369 18.23 15.53 -25.83
CA VAL A 369 17.02 14.71 -25.83
C VAL A 369 17.06 13.66 -24.72
N GLY A 370 16.10 13.74 -23.79
CA GLY A 370 15.85 12.71 -22.79
C GLY A 370 14.65 11.84 -23.18
N ALA A 371 14.79 10.51 -23.10
CA ALA A 371 13.64 9.62 -23.12
C ALA A 371 13.14 9.42 -21.68
N LEU A 372 11.88 9.75 -21.44
CA LEU A 372 11.16 9.48 -20.19
C LEU A 372 10.27 8.27 -20.42
N THR A 373 10.58 7.14 -19.82
CA THR A 373 10.04 5.85 -20.23
C THR A 373 9.36 5.12 -19.08
N HIS A 374 8.40 4.28 -19.42
CA HIS A 374 7.76 3.33 -18.52
C HIS A 374 7.69 1.95 -19.19
N ILE A 375 8.87 1.38 -19.48
CA ILE A 375 9.00 0.14 -20.27
C ILE A 375 9.86 -0.94 -19.58
N GLY A 376 10.29 -0.67 -18.35
CA GLY A 376 11.15 -1.57 -17.58
C GLY A 376 12.63 -1.40 -17.85
N PHE A 377 13.46 -1.69 -16.85
CA PHE A 377 14.90 -1.44 -16.86
C PHE A 377 15.64 -2.23 -17.94
N ASP A 378 15.28 -3.49 -18.18
CA ASP A 378 15.85 -4.28 -19.28
C ASP A 378 15.46 -3.71 -20.65
N GLY A 379 14.21 -3.27 -20.79
CA GLY A 379 13.71 -2.57 -21.97
C GLY A 379 14.45 -1.26 -22.22
N ASP A 380 14.70 -0.47 -21.18
CA ASP A 380 15.45 0.78 -21.22
C ASP A 380 16.90 0.55 -21.68
N GLN A 381 17.60 -0.43 -21.10
CA GLN A 381 18.97 -0.78 -21.48
C GLN A 381 19.05 -1.26 -22.93
N ALA A 382 18.13 -2.14 -23.34
CA ALA A 382 18.08 -2.66 -24.71
C ALA A 382 17.80 -1.54 -25.72
N LEU A 383 16.85 -0.64 -25.40
CA LEU A 383 16.50 0.50 -26.26
C LEU A 383 17.67 1.49 -26.36
N ALA A 384 18.32 1.81 -25.24
CA ALA A 384 19.50 2.66 -25.19
C ALA A 384 20.67 2.10 -26.03
N ALA A 385 20.85 0.78 -26.07
CA ALA A 385 21.87 0.15 -26.91
C ALA A 385 21.48 0.05 -28.40
N SER A 386 20.20 0.27 -28.75
CA SER A 386 19.69 0.07 -30.10
C SER A 386 19.88 1.31 -31.00
N PRO A 387 19.99 1.15 -32.35
CA PRO A 387 20.09 2.29 -33.27
C PRO A 387 18.91 3.28 -33.21
N ALA A 388 17.78 2.92 -32.60
CA ALA A 388 16.65 3.81 -32.42
C ALA A 388 16.94 4.95 -31.42
N ALA A 389 17.85 4.73 -30.47
CA ALA A 389 18.24 5.72 -29.46
C ALA A 389 19.36 6.66 -29.94
N ALA A 390 19.74 6.67 -31.22
CA ALA A 390 20.84 7.50 -31.73
C ALA A 390 20.62 9.02 -31.47
N GLY A 391 19.36 9.46 -31.44
CA GLY A 391 18.96 10.83 -31.13
C GLY A 391 18.84 11.16 -29.64
N VAL A 392 18.92 10.17 -28.75
CA VAL A 392 18.68 10.28 -27.31
C VAL A 392 20.01 10.35 -26.54
N ASP A 393 20.05 11.15 -25.49
CA ASP A 393 21.25 11.37 -24.66
C ASP A 393 21.11 10.87 -23.21
N LEU A 394 19.89 10.60 -22.74
CA LEU A 394 19.57 10.12 -21.38
C LEU A 394 18.26 9.32 -21.41
N ILE A 395 18.17 8.24 -20.63
CA ILE A 395 16.91 7.55 -20.35
C ILE A 395 16.60 7.62 -18.85
N VAL A 396 15.39 8.07 -18.51
CA VAL A 396 14.81 8.06 -17.16
C VAL A 396 13.59 7.15 -17.18
N GLY A 397 13.68 6.00 -16.51
CA GLY A 397 12.72 4.90 -16.62
C GLY A 397 11.90 4.59 -15.37
N GLY A 398 10.91 3.71 -15.55
CA GLY A 398 10.04 3.12 -14.52
C GLY A 398 9.59 1.69 -14.87
N HIS A 399 8.46 1.24 -14.31
CA HIS A 399 7.81 -0.08 -14.50
C HIS A 399 8.36 -1.24 -13.67
N THR A 400 9.67 -1.53 -13.75
CA THR A 400 10.26 -2.73 -13.12
C THR A 400 10.66 -2.54 -11.66
N HIS A 401 10.36 -1.37 -11.08
CA HIS A 401 10.69 -1.04 -9.69
C HIS A 401 12.19 -1.11 -9.38
N SER A 402 13.04 -0.96 -10.41
CA SER A 402 14.44 -1.34 -10.31
C SER A 402 15.25 -0.39 -9.41
N PHE A 403 16.01 -0.97 -8.49
CA PHE A 403 16.89 -0.23 -7.58
C PHE A 403 18.31 -0.21 -8.11
N LEU A 404 18.75 0.97 -8.55
CA LEU A 404 20.12 1.19 -9.06
C LEU A 404 20.93 1.98 -8.03
N TYR A 405 22.14 1.55 -7.74
CA TYR A 405 23.02 2.21 -6.79
C TYR A 405 24.49 1.95 -7.11
N SER A 406 25.33 2.97 -7.00
CA SER A 406 26.78 2.83 -7.18
C SER A 406 27.45 2.70 -5.81
N GLY A 407 28.06 1.55 -5.53
CA GLY A 407 28.66 1.24 -4.23
C GLY A 407 27.68 0.61 -3.24
N ALA A 408 27.93 0.77 -1.94
CA ALA A 408 27.06 0.22 -0.90
C ALA A 408 25.83 1.13 -0.70
N PRO A 409 24.59 0.63 -0.88
CA PRO A 409 23.41 1.41 -0.60
C PRO A 409 23.32 1.75 0.90
N PRO A 410 22.60 2.82 1.28
CA PRO A 410 22.39 3.14 2.69
C PRO A 410 21.74 1.93 3.38
N PRO A 411 22.17 1.56 4.61
CA PRO A 411 21.53 0.49 5.33
C PRO A 411 20.05 0.83 5.52
N LEU A 412 19.18 -0.02 4.95
CA LEU A 412 17.76 -0.01 5.27
C LEU A 412 17.65 -0.41 6.74
N LEU A 413 17.59 0.57 7.64
CA LEU A 413 17.32 0.30 9.06
C LEU A 413 15.93 -0.32 9.17
N VAL A 414 15.84 -1.63 9.30
CA VAL A 414 14.67 -2.31 9.86
C VAL A 414 15.05 -3.71 10.35
N ASP A 415 14.97 -3.90 11.66
CA ASP A 415 14.87 -5.20 12.31
C ASP A 415 13.43 -5.32 12.85
N PRO A 416 12.60 -6.29 12.39
CA PRO A 416 12.89 -7.22 11.31
C PRO A 416 12.79 -6.52 9.94
N PRO A 417 13.51 -7.02 8.92
CA PRO A 417 13.55 -6.40 7.61
C PRO A 417 12.15 -6.27 7.03
N THR A 418 11.82 -5.08 6.50
CA THR A 418 10.93 -5.03 5.35
C THR A 418 11.59 -5.94 4.31
N ASN A 419 10.94 -7.03 3.90
CA ASN A 419 11.50 -8.04 2.99
C ASN A 419 11.69 -7.51 1.55
N GLU A 420 11.77 -6.20 1.36
CA GLU A 420 12.18 -5.54 0.13
C GLU A 420 13.66 -5.79 -0.09
N THR A 421 14.01 -6.28 -1.27
CA THR A 421 15.41 -6.57 -1.59
C THR A 421 16.16 -5.24 -1.68
N ALA A 422 17.23 -5.08 -0.89
CA ALA A 422 18.27 -4.08 -1.15
C ALA A 422 19.15 -4.49 -2.35
N ALA A 423 18.64 -5.37 -3.22
CA ALA A 423 19.38 -5.93 -4.34
C ALA A 423 19.55 -4.82 -5.37
N VAL A 424 20.77 -4.31 -5.44
CA VAL A 424 21.19 -3.37 -6.48
C VAL A 424 21.21 -4.13 -7.81
N GLU A 425 20.36 -3.72 -8.74
CA GLU A 425 20.23 -4.36 -10.06
C GLU A 425 21.22 -3.81 -11.09
N GLY A 426 21.75 -2.61 -10.83
CA GLY A 426 22.77 -1.97 -11.65
C GLY A 426 23.35 -0.74 -10.98
N GLU A 427 24.43 -0.18 -11.55
CA GLU A 427 25.00 1.08 -11.09
C GLU A 427 24.04 2.25 -11.38
N PHE A 428 24.10 3.32 -10.59
CA PHE A 428 23.38 4.56 -10.88
C PHE A 428 24.37 5.64 -11.37
N PRO A 429 24.23 6.16 -12.61
CA PRO A 429 23.43 5.61 -13.71
C PRO A 429 24.07 4.33 -14.29
N THR A 430 23.25 3.49 -14.92
CA THR A 430 23.72 2.35 -15.70
C THR A 430 24.00 2.83 -17.13
N TRP A 431 25.14 2.45 -17.70
CA TRP A 431 25.57 2.98 -18.99
C TRP A 431 25.40 1.98 -20.12
N ALA A 432 24.58 2.33 -21.10
CA ALA A 432 24.44 1.59 -22.35
C ALA A 432 25.34 2.19 -23.45
N THR A 433 25.91 1.33 -24.30
CA THR A 433 26.72 1.75 -25.45
C THR A 433 25.86 1.79 -26.71
N ASN A 434 25.84 2.93 -27.40
CA ASN A 434 25.12 3.15 -28.64
C ASN A 434 26.08 3.65 -29.73
N GLY A 435 26.65 2.72 -30.51
CA GLY A 435 27.72 3.07 -31.44
C GLY A 435 28.91 3.68 -30.70
N SER A 436 29.22 4.96 -30.94
CA SER A 436 30.25 5.71 -30.22
C SER A 436 29.73 6.50 -29.01
N LYS A 437 28.41 6.60 -28.82
CA LYS A 437 27.77 7.30 -27.70
C LYS A 437 27.61 6.37 -26.50
N ARG A 438 27.55 6.98 -25.32
CA ARG A 438 27.11 6.31 -24.09
C ARG A 438 25.88 7.01 -23.55
N ILE A 439 24.83 6.24 -23.29
CA ILE A 439 23.55 6.73 -22.79
C ILE A 439 23.37 6.23 -21.35
N PRO A 440 23.26 7.11 -20.36
CA PRO A 440 22.92 6.73 -19.00
C PRO A 440 21.43 6.37 -18.92
N VAL A 441 21.15 5.31 -18.17
CA VAL A 441 19.82 4.81 -17.83
C VAL A 441 19.67 4.91 -16.32
N VAL A 442 18.58 5.51 -15.85
CA VAL A 442 18.29 5.64 -14.41
C VAL A 442 16.86 5.19 -14.08
N GLN A 443 16.72 4.51 -12.95
CA GLN A 443 15.46 4.25 -12.25
C GLN A 443 15.68 4.46 -10.74
N ALA A 444 14.61 4.67 -9.98
CA ALA A 444 14.70 5.06 -8.57
C ALA A 444 13.77 4.24 -7.64
N MET A 445 13.71 2.92 -7.85
CA MET A 445 12.85 2.00 -7.08
C MET A 445 11.36 2.40 -7.19
N TYR A 446 10.56 2.12 -6.17
CA TYR A 446 9.11 2.34 -6.14
C TYR A 446 8.65 2.90 -4.78
N GLY A 447 7.35 3.19 -4.69
CA GLY A 447 6.71 3.59 -3.43
C GLY A 447 7.19 4.93 -2.88
N SER A 448 7.81 5.77 -3.71
CA SER A 448 8.48 7.03 -3.31
C SER A 448 9.55 6.88 -2.23
N ARG A 449 10.08 5.67 -2.02
CA ARG A 449 11.09 5.40 -0.99
C ARG A 449 12.38 6.17 -1.24
N TYR A 450 12.73 6.30 -2.52
CA TYR A 450 13.88 7.04 -2.98
C TYR A 450 13.47 8.15 -3.97
N LEU A 451 14.25 9.22 -3.99
CA LEU A 451 14.23 10.24 -5.04
C LEU A 451 15.49 10.10 -5.90
N GLY A 452 15.34 9.78 -7.18
CA GLY A 452 16.47 9.72 -8.11
C GLY A 452 17.09 11.10 -8.31
N VAL A 453 18.37 11.28 -7.95
CA VAL A 453 19.10 12.54 -8.15
C VAL A 453 20.30 12.28 -9.07
N LEU A 454 20.26 12.84 -10.28
CA LEU A 454 21.31 12.72 -11.29
C LEU A 454 21.82 14.11 -11.68
N ASN A 455 23.12 14.34 -11.50
CA ASN A 455 23.80 15.52 -12.03
C ASN A 455 24.45 15.16 -13.37
N THR A 456 24.19 15.96 -14.39
CA THR A 456 24.73 15.76 -15.73
C THR A 456 25.60 16.94 -16.16
N THR A 457 26.63 16.65 -16.94
CA THR A 457 27.51 17.65 -17.57
C THR A 457 27.50 17.46 -19.07
N TRP A 458 27.43 18.57 -19.79
CA TRP A 458 27.22 18.60 -21.23
C TRP A 458 28.20 19.55 -21.90
N ALA A 459 28.57 19.28 -23.13
CA ALA A 459 29.39 20.15 -23.95
C ALA A 459 28.85 20.23 -25.38
N ALA A 460 29.21 21.26 -26.12
CA ALA A 460 28.90 21.35 -27.54
C ALA A 460 29.47 20.11 -28.26
N ASP A 461 28.64 19.44 -29.07
CA ASP A 461 29.05 18.24 -29.78
C ASP A 461 29.87 18.56 -31.05
N GLY A 462 29.94 19.84 -31.43
CA GLY A 462 30.66 20.37 -32.58
C GLY A 462 29.79 20.51 -33.83
N SER A 463 28.50 20.20 -33.75
CA SER A 463 27.52 20.47 -34.81
C SER A 463 27.33 21.98 -35.01
N SER A 464 26.90 22.35 -36.22
CA SER A 464 26.54 23.74 -36.54
C SER A 464 25.16 24.15 -36.01
N ASP A 465 24.38 23.21 -35.49
CA ASP A 465 23.01 23.44 -35.00
C ASP A 465 22.94 23.73 -33.49
N GLY A 466 24.09 23.78 -32.80
CA GLY A 466 24.14 24.07 -31.36
C GLY A 466 23.89 22.85 -30.47
N SER A 467 23.76 21.64 -31.05
CA SER A 467 23.57 20.41 -30.30
C SER A 467 24.64 20.19 -29.24
N MET A 468 24.18 19.64 -28.13
CA MET A 468 25.00 19.31 -26.98
C MET A 468 25.16 17.78 -26.90
N ARG A 469 26.31 17.33 -26.38
CA ARG A 469 26.57 15.94 -26.01
C ARG A 469 26.70 15.81 -24.50
N LEU A 470 26.23 14.68 -23.97
CA LEU A 470 26.52 14.29 -22.59
C LEU A 470 28.02 13.96 -22.45
N GLU A 471 28.70 14.61 -21.51
CA GLU A 471 30.08 14.27 -21.15
C GLU A 471 30.16 13.43 -19.87
N GLY A 472 29.21 13.60 -18.96
CA GLY A 472 29.22 12.90 -17.68
C GLY A 472 27.87 12.93 -16.99
N ALA A 473 27.59 11.86 -16.24
CA ALA A 473 26.41 11.74 -15.40
C ALA A 473 26.80 11.03 -14.10
N ILE A 474 26.50 11.64 -12.96
CA ILE A 474 26.81 11.11 -11.63
C ILE A 474 25.68 11.43 -10.67
N GLY A 475 25.31 10.47 -9.82
CA GLY A 475 24.21 10.62 -8.90
C GLY A 475 23.96 9.38 -8.07
N ALA A 476 22.88 9.41 -7.31
CA ALA A 476 22.36 8.27 -6.58
C ALA A 476 20.88 8.53 -6.20
N PRO A 477 20.07 7.48 -6.01
CA PRO A 477 18.78 7.62 -5.36
C PRO A 477 18.95 8.06 -3.89
N LEU A 478 18.27 9.13 -3.50
CA LEU A 478 18.25 9.66 -2.14
C LEU A 478 17.14 8.97 -1.33
N LEU A 479 17.50 8.24 -0.28
CA LEU A 479 16.53 7.63 0.64
C LEU A 479 15.74 8.71 1.39
N LEU A 480 14.41 8.64 1.41
CA LEU A 480 13.60 9.63 2.12
C LEU A 480 13.20 9.10 3.49
N GLY A 481 13.96 9.41 4.54
CA GLY A 481 13.70 8.91 5.90
C GLY A 481 12.77 9.82 6.72
N GLY A 482 11.91 9.21 7.54
CA GLY A 482 11.11 9.89 8.56
C GLY A 482 11.92 10.24 9.80
N ARG A 483 11.25 10.77 10.84
CA ARG A 483 11.88 11.38 12.03
C ARG A 483 12.91 10.49 12.74
N ASN A 484 12.69 9.17 12.73
CA ASN A 484 13.57 8.20 13.39
C ASN A 484 14.58 7.51 12.43
N SER A 485 14.64 7.94 11.17
CA SER A 485 15.61 7.45 10.20
C SER A 485 16.94 8.20 10.32
N THR A 486 18.05 7.50 10.07
CA THR A 486 19.38 8.13 9.94
C THR A 486 19.49 9.05 8.73
N ASN A 487 18.57 8.95 7.77
CA ASN A 487 18.47 9.85 6.63
C ASN A 487 17.17 10.67 6.66
N TYR A 488 16.99 11.44 7.74
CA TYR A 488 15.78 12.22 7.97
C TYR A 488 15.57 13.31 6.90
N VAL A 489 14.36 13.34 6.34
CA VAL A 489 13.82 14.38 5.47
C VAL A 489 12.53 14.89 6.11
N PRO A 490 12.42 16.20 6.42
CA PRO A 490 11.20 16.76 6.98
C PRO A 490 10.06 16.77 5.94
N ASP A 491 8.83 16.65 6.42
CA ASP A 491 7.64 16.77 5.57
C ASP A 491 7.44 18.23 5.14
N ASP A 492 7.11 18.46 3.86
CA ASP A 492 6.72 19.77 3.36
C ASP A 492 5.39 20.19 3.99
N PRO A 493 5.27 21.40 4.57
CA PRO A 493 4.08 21.80 5.31
C PRO A 493 2.83 21.95 4.44
N VAL A 494 2.95 22.29 3.16
CA VAL A 494 1.81 22.43 2.25
C VAL A 494 1.31 21.06 1.83
N ALA A 495 2.22 20.17 1.45
CA ALA A 495 1.87 18.78 1.13
C ALA A 495 1.30 18.05 2.35
N ALA A 496 1.86 18.24 3.54
CA ALA A 496 1.36 17.66 4.78
C ALA A 496 -0.05 18.16 5.14
N ALA A 497 -0.32 19.46 4.96
CA ALA A 497 -1.67 20.00 5.16
C ALA A 497 -2.68 19.37 4.19
N ARG A 498 -2.30 19.23 2.91
CA ARG A 498 -3.16 18.55 1.91
C ARG A 498 -3.43 17.10 2.26
N LEU A 499 -2.42 16.36 2.73
CA LEU A 499 -2.60 14.98 3.20
C LEU A 499 -3.54 14.89 4.40
N ALA A 500 -3.51 15.87 5.31
CA ALA A 500 -4.39 15.93 6.47
C ALA A 500 -5.85 16.14 6.09
N GLU A 501 -6.14 16.96 5.06
CA GLU A 501 -7.51 17.16 4.54
C GLU A 501 -8.12 15.88 3.96
N LEU A 502 -7.28 15.00 3.41
CA LEU A 502 -7.73 13.75 2.82
C LEU A 502 -8.04 12.66 3.87
N GLN A 503 -7.72 12.87 5.15
CA GLN A 503 -7.88 11.83 6.18
C GLN A 503 -9.34 11.50 6.48
N GLY A 504 -10.25 12.49 6.47
CA GLY A 504 -11.68 12.26 6.77
C GLY A 504 -12.29 11.21 5.84
N PRO A 505 -12.28 11.41 4.51
CA PRO A 505 -12.80 10.43 3.56
C PRO A 505 -12.12 9.05 3.62
N LEU A 506 -10.84 8.98 4.00
CA LEU A 506 -10.13 7.71 4.19
C LEU A 506 -10.63 6.97 5.45
N ALA A 507 -10.86 7.70 6.54
CA ALA A 507 -11.44 7.17 7.77
C ALA A 507 -12.85 6.65 7.53
N ASP A 508 -13.68 7.42 6.80
CA ASP A 508 -15.03 7.00 6.42
C ASP A 508 -15.00 5.71 5.62
N TYR A 509 -14.15 5.63 4.58
CA TYR A 509 -14.03 4.43 3.77
C TYR A 509 -13.56 3.22 4.57
N THR A 510 -12.53 3.36 5.40
CA THR A 510 -12.01 2.24 6.20
C THR A 510 -13.00 1.75 7.24
N SER A 511 -13.94 2.59 7.69
CA SER A 511 -15.02 2.20 8.59
C SER A 511 -16.17 1.43 7.93
N GLN A 512 -16.25 1.41 6.60
CA GLN A 512 -17.34 0.75 5.87
C GLN A 512 -17.31 -0.76 6.09
N VAL A 513 -18.44 -1.32 6.53
CA VAL A 513 -18.64 -2.77 6.64
C VAL A 513 -18.78 -3.37 5.25
N VAL A 514 -18.01 -4.41 4.96
CA VAL A 514 -17.98 -5.13 3.67
C VAL A 514 -18.66 -6.50 3.74
N GLY A 515 -18.97 -6.97 4.93
CA GLY A 515 -19.65 -8.25 5.20
C GLY A 515 -19.36 -8.72 6.60
N GLU A 516 -19.60 -10.00 6.85
CA GLU A 516 -19.36 -10.65 8.13
C GLU A 516 -18.44 -11.86 8.00
N ALA A 517 -17.59 -12.10 9.00
CA ALA A 517 -16.83 -13.32 9.15
C ALA A 517 -17.57 -14.26 10.10
N ALA A 518 -17.91 -15.48 9.64
CA ALA A 518 -18.63 -16.46 10.45
C ALA A 518 -17.81 -16.95 11.67
N THR A 519 -16.49 -16.90 11.55
CA THR A 519 -15.51 -17.24 12.59
C THR A 519 -14.33 -16.28 12.53
N THR A 520 -13.47 -16.31 13.54
CA THR A 520 -12.22 -15.56 13.49
C THR A 520 -11.33 -16.13 12.39
N LEU A 521 -10.84 -15.27 11.50
CA LEU A 521 -9.87 -15.62 10.46
C LEU A 521 -8.46 -15.36 10.99
N ASP A 522 -7.73 -16.44 11.18
CA ASP A 522 -6.42 -16.45 11.82
C ASP A 522 -5.32 -15.98 10.87
N GLY A 523 -4.81 -14.78 11.13
CA GLY A 523 -3.64 -14.19 10.49
C GLY A 523 -2.48 -14.01 11.46
N GLU A 524 -2.50 -14.67 12.62
CA GLU A 524 -1.47 -14.50 13.63
C GLU A 524 -0.13 -14.98 13.09
N ARG A 525 0.91 -14.18 13.32
CA ARG A 525 2.25 -14.43 12.77
C ARG A 525 2.75 -15.85 13.08
N ILE A 526 2.45 -16.34 14.27
CA ILE A 526 2.85 -17.68 14.73
C ILE A 526 2.19 -18.77 13.89
N ASP A 527 0.97 -18.58 13.42
CA ASP A 527 0.18 -19.61 12.74
C ASP A 527 0.30 -19.47 11.22
N ILE A 528 0.04 -18.27 10.67
CA ILE A 528 0.09 -17.96 9.23
C ILE A 528 1.46 -18.26 8.58
N ARG A 529 2.53 -18.41 9.39
CA ARG A 529 3.89 -18.73 8.93
C ARG A 529 4.40 -20.11 9.32
N ASN A 530 3.58 -20.92 9.98
CA ASN A 530 3.99 -22.26 10.41
C ASN A 530 3.00 -23.37 10.05
N ARG A 531 1.75 -23.02 9.72
CA ARG A 531 0.69 -23.99 9.39
C ARG A 531 -0.33 -23.40 8.42
N GLU A 532 -1.22 -24.26 7.95
CA GLU A 532 -2.43 -23.85 7.24
C GLU A 532 -3.32 -23.02 8.18
N THR A 533 -3.87 -21.92 7.67
CA THR A 533 -4.84 -21.09 8.39
C THR A 533 -6.09 -20.90 7.54
N ASN A 534 -7.22 -20.64 8.18
CA ASN A 534 -8.45 -20.34 7.47
C ASN A 534 -8.38 -18.99 6.72
N LEU A 535 -7.64 -17.98 7.22
CA LEU A 535 -7.43 -16.73 6.50
C LEU A 535 -6.59 -16.93 5.23
N GLY A 536 -5.50 -17.70 5.32
CA GLY A 536 -4.68 -18.06 4.16
C GLY A 536 -5.49 -18.77 3.07
N ASN A 537 -6.35 -19.71 3.48
CA ASN A 537 -7.28 -20.40 2.59
C ASN A 537 -8.28 -19.42 1.96
N ALA A 538 -8.96 -18.61 2.78
CA ALA A 538 -9.95 -17.63 2.32
C ALA A 538 -9.39 -16.67 1.28
N MET A 539 -8.16 -16.18 1.51
CA MET A 539 -7.51 -15.25 0.59
C MET A 539 -7.12 -15.92 -0.74
N CYS A 540 -6.58 -17.14 -0.70
CA CYS A 540 -6.29 -17.86 -1.94
C CYS A 540 -7.54 -18.21 -2.74
N ASP A 541 -8.61 -18.59 -2.05
CA ASP A 541 -9.90 -18.88 -2.66
C ASP A 541 -10.53 -17.59 -3.24
N ALA A 542 -10.39 -16.44 -2.57
CA ALA A 542 -10.80 -15.13 -3.07
C ALA A 542 -10.08 -14.73 -4.36
N ILE A 543 -8.75 -14.93 -4.45
CA ILE A 543 -7.98 -14.66 -5.69
C ILE A 543 -8.47 -15.52 -6.84
N LEU A 544 -8.68 -16.82 -6.61
CA LEU A 544 -9.17 -17.74 -7.64
C LEU A 544 -10.60 -17.40 -8.08
N ALA A 545 -11.48 -17.07 -7.13
CA ALA A 545 -12.84 -16.64 -7.42
C ALA A 545 -12.86 -15.32 -8.20
N TYR A 546 -11.99 -14.37 -7.85
CA TYR A 546 -11.84 -13.13 -8.59
C TYR A 546 -11.37 -13.39 -10.02
N ALA A 547 -10.31 -14.18 -10.20
CA ALA A 547 -9.80 -14.56 -11.52
C ALA A 547 -10.89 -15.25 -12.36
N GLN A 548 -11.70 -16.13 -11.76
CA GLN A 548 -12.79 -16.81 -12.45
C GLN A 548 -13.92 -15.86 -12.91
N ARG A 549 -14.27 -14.87 -12.08
CA ARG A 549 -15.41 -13.98 -12.33
C ARG A 549 -15.08 -12.82 -13.27
N HIS A 550 -13.90 -12.24 -13.10
CA HIS A 550 -13.57 -10.94 -13.68
C HIS A 550 -12.52 -11.02 -14.77
N THR A 551 -11.97 -12.20 -15.04
CA THR A 551 -10.90 -12.35 -16.02
C THR A 551 -11.17 -13.52 -16.96
N GLY A 552 -10.53 -13.49 -18.14
CA GLY A 552 -10.47 -14.65 -19.03
C GLY A 552 -9.41 -15.68 -18.63
N LEU A 553 -8.69 -15.46 -17.53
CA LEU A 553 -7.46 -16.17 -17.19
C LEU A 553 -7.70 -17.68 -16.95
N LEU A 554 -8.80 -18.03 -16.28
CA LEU A 554 -9.14 -19.42 -15.95
C LEU A 554 -10.03 -20.10 -17.00
N GLY A 555 -10.36 -19.39 -18.09
CA GLY A 555 -11.18 -19.88 -19.19
C GLY A 555 -10.39 -20.16 -20.46
N GLY A 556 -11.11 -20.44 -21.55
CA GLY A 556 -10.54 -20.56 -22.90
C GLY A 556 -9.40 -21.58 -22.98
N SER A 557 -8.25 -21.17 -23.54
CA SER A 557 -7.05 -22.01 -23.69
C SER A 557 -6.40 -22.44 -22.36
N ASN A 558 -6.80 -21.83 -21.23
CA ASN A 558 -6.31 -22.19 -19.90
C ASN A 558 -7.28 -23.10 -19.12
N ALA A 559 -8.46 -23.43 -19.66
CA ALA A 559 -9.51 -24.17 -18.94
C ALA A 559 -9.05 -25.53 -18.40
N ASP A 560 -8.12 -26.20 -19.10
CA ASP A 560 -7.57 -27.50 -18.69
C ASP A 560 -6.31 -27.39 -17.82
N ARG A 561 -5.76 -26.18 -17.62
CA ARG A 561 -4.57 -25.96 -16.80
C ARG A 561 -4.96 -25.91 -15.32
N PRO A 562 -4.30 -26.68 -14.44
CA PRO A 562 -4.51 -26.56 -13.00
C PRO A 562 -4.16 -25.14 -12.53
N ALA A 563 -5.13 -24.46 -11.91
CA ALA A 563 -4.92 -23.16 -11.28
C ALA A 563 -4.53 -23.37 -9.81
N VAL A 564 -3.38 -22.82 -9.41
CA VAL A 564 -2.84 -22.93 -8.06
C VAL A 564 -2.65 -21.53 -7.50
N CYS A 565 -3.11 -21.31 -6.28
CA CYS A 565 -2.74 -20.13 -5.52
C CYS A 565 -1.62 -20.47 -4.53
N LEU A 566 -0.60 -19.62 -4.44
CA LEU A 566 0.42 -19.65 -3.40
C LEU A 566 0.64 -18.23 -2.88
N LEU A 567 0.48 -18.01 -1.58
CA LEU A 567 0.78 -16.74 -0.92
C LEU A 567 1.81 -16.97 0.18
N ASN A 568 2.83 -16.12 0.28
CA ASN A 568 3.76 -16.18 1.40
C ASN A 568 3.07 -15.62 2.66
N GLY A 569 3.20 -16.30 3.82
CA GLY A 569 2.64 -15.87 5.10
C GLY A 569 3.11 -14.49 5.57
N GLY A 570 4.14 -13.93 4.94
CA GLY A 570 4.63 -12.58 5.13
C GLY A 570 3.64 -11.49 4.70
N VAL A 571 2.78 -11.78 3.72
CA VAL A 571 1.79 -10.82 3.17
C VAL A 571 0.66 -10.53 4.16
N PHE A 572 0.36 -11.47 5.05
CA PHE A 572 -0.69 -11.37 6.06
C PHE A 572 -0.17 -10.72 7.34
N ARG A 573 -0.81 -9.66 7.80
CA ARG A 573 -0.34 -8.81 8.89
C ARG A 573 -1.28 -8.70 10.08
N ALA A 574 -2.52 -9.16 9.93
CA ALA A 574 -3.53 -9.11 10.97
C ALA A 574 -4.51 -10.29 10.82
N SER A 575 -5.18 -10.61 11.92
CA SER A 575 -6.35 -11.48 11.96
C SER A 575 -7.63 -10.66 11.74
N ILE A 576 -8.71 -11.30 11.29
CA ILE A 576 -10.05 -10.70 11.25
C ILE A 576 -10.93 -11.38 12.31
N PRO A 577 -11.44 -10.65 13.33
CA PRO A 577 -12.39 -11.20 14.30
C PRO A 577 -13.69 -11.68 13.65
N ALA A 578 -14.39 -12.61 14.30
CA ALA A 578 -15.75 -12.97 13.89
C ALA A 578 -16.71 -11.76 14.02
N GLY A 579 -17.73 -11.70 13.16
CA GLY A 579 -18.69 -10.60 13.10
C GLY A 579 -18.39 -9.62 11.96
N ASN A 580 -18.77 -8.36 12.14
CA ASN A 580 -18.64 -7.34 11.10
C ASN A 580 -17.19 -7.14 10.67
N VAL A 581 -16.96 -7.17 9.36
CA VAL A 581 -15.66 -6.94 8.74
C VAL A 581 -15.72 -5.63 7.98
N THR A 582 -14.73 -4.77 8.19
CA THR A 582 -14.63 -3.47 7.50
C THR A 582 -13.58 -3.48 6.40
N GLN A 583 -13.63 -2.47 5.51
CA GLN A 583 -12.55 -2.19 4.55
C GLN A 583 -11.20 -2.04 5.25
N GLY A 584 -11.19 -1.39 6.43
CA GLY A 584 -10.00 -1.22 7.24
C GLY A 584 -9.42 -2.53 7.77
N ASP A 585 -10.26 -3.55 7.99
CA ASP A 585 -9.81 -4.87 8.42
C ASP A 585 -9.20 -5.64 7.24
N CYS A 586 -9.80 -5.60 6.06
CA CYS A 586 -9.20 -6.16 4.84
C CYS A 586 -7.85 -5.49 4.50
N LEU A 587 -7.76 -4.16 4.65
CA LEU A 587 -6.50 -3.43 4.48
C LEU A 587 -5.45 -3.82 5.52
N ALA A 588 -5.85 -3.98 6.79
CA ALA A 588 -4.93 -4.39 7.86
C ALA A 588 -4.35 -5.80 7.62
N VAL A 589 -5.09 -6.69 6.97
CA VAL A 589 -4.62 -8.04 6.63
C VAL A 589 -3.53 -8.00 5.56
N THR A 590 -3.75 -7.29 4.45
CA THR A 590 -2.77 -7.14 3.35
C THR A 590 -2.48 -5.65 3.08
N PRO A 591 -1.63 -4.99 3.89
CA PRO A 591 -1.45 -3.54 3.85
C PRO A 591 -0.51 -3.06 2.73
N TYR A 592 0.29 -3.96 2.16
CA TYR A 592 1.39 -3.63 1.25
C TYR A 592 0.97 -3.25 -0.16
N GLY A 593 -0.32 -3.09 -0.43
CA GLY A 593 -0.84 -2.78 -1.76
C GLY A 593 -0.52 -3.82 -2.83
N ASN A 594 0.01 -4.99 -2.46
CA ASN A 594 0.30 -6.07 -3.39
C ASN A 594 -0.98 -6.44 -4.15
N TRP A 595 -0.81 -6.78 -5.42
CA TRP A 595 -1.83 -7.36 -6.27
C TRP A 595 -1.39 -8.76 -6.71
N PHE A 596 -2.32 -9.56 -7.24
CA PHE A 596 -1.92 -10.87 -7.75
C PHE A 596 -1.48 -10.78 -9.21
N VAL A 597 -0.47 -11.57 -9.52
CA VAL A 597 0.09 -11.83 -10.84
C VAL A 597 -0.05 -13.33 -11.11
N ALA A 598 -0.13 -13.71 -12.38
CA ALA A 598 -0.12 -15.10 -12.80
C ALA A 598 1.06 -15.41 -13.71
N LYS A 599 1.72 -16.55 -13.48
CA LYS A 599 2.78 -17.09 -14.35
C LYS A 599 2.49 -18.56 -14.67
N ALA A 600 2.89 -18.99 -15.87
CA ALA A 600 2.90 -20.41 -16.23
C ALA A 600 4.16 -21.08 -15.69
N VAL A 601 4.00 -22.14 -14.89
CA VAL A 601 5.09 -22.87 -14.24
C VAL A 601 4.99 -24.36 -14.47
N ASP A 602 6.13 -25.05 -14.49
CA ASP A 602 6.18 -26.50 -14.51
C ASP A 602 6.17 -27.09 -13.08
N ALA A 603 5.88 -28.39 -12.97
CA ALA A 603 5.82 -29.08 -11.68
C ALA A 603 7.12 -29.02 -10.86
N PRO A 604 8.33 -29.20 -11.46
CA PRO A 604 9.60 -29.01 -10.74
C PRO A 604 9.76 -27.61 -10.15
N THR A 605 9.37 -26.56 -10.88
CA THR A 605 9.43 -25.17 -10.41
C THR A 605 8.50 -24.97 -9.21
N LEU A 606 7.25 -25.46 -9.26
CA LEU A 606 6.33 -25.37 -8.12
C LEU A 606 6.83 -26.17 -6.91
N ALA A 607 7.41 -27.35 -7.11
CA ALA A 607 7.99 -28.15 -6.03
C ALA A 607 9.21 -27.45 -5.38
N ALA A 608 10.04 -26.77 -6.18
CA ALA A 608 11.14 -25.95 -5.69
C ALA A 608 10.62 -24.75 -4.86
N ALA A 609 9.56 -24.09 -5.32
CA ALA A 609 8.92 -22.99 -4.61
C ALA A 609 8.35 -23.43 -3.25
N LEU A 610 7.65 -24.57 -3.20
CA LEU A 610 7.14 -25.13 -1.94
C LEU A 610 8.28 -25.45 -0.97
N ASN A 611 9.36 -26.09 -1.43
CA ASN A 611 10.53 -26.35 -0.58
C ASN A 611 11.22 -25.06 -0.10
N ASN A 612 11.32 -24.03 -0.95
CA ASN A 612 11.83 -22.72 -0.51
C ASN A 612 10.98 -22.16 0.62
N GLY A 613 9.67 -22.10 0.47
CA GLY A 613 8.80 -21.53 1.49
C GLY A 613 8.85 -22.31 2.82
N LEU A 614 8.89 -23.64 2.75
CA LEU A 614 8.98 -24.50 3.91
C LEU A 614 10.36 -24.44 4.62
N SER A 615 11.42 -24.01 3.93
CA SER A 615 12.77 -23.94 4.50
C SER A 615 12.91 -22.92 5.64
N GLY A 616 12.06 -21.89 5.64
CA GLY A 616 12.02 -20.84 6.67
C GLY A 616 11.22 -21.19 7.92
N TRP A 617 10.61 -22.39 7.96
CA TRP A 617 9.80 -22.85 9.09
C TRP A 617 10.66 -23.12 10.33
N THR A 618 10.16 -22.68 11.49
CA THR A 618 10.80 -22.91 12.80
C THR A 618 9.84 -23.45 13.85
N GLY A 619 8.54 -23.49 13.57
CA GLY A 619 7.49 -23.87 14.52
C GLY A 619 7.20 -22.80 15.58
N ASN A 620 7.77 -21.61 15.44
CA ASN A 620 7.59 -20.51 16.39
C ASN A 620 7.54 -19.13 15.68
N VAL A 621 7.46 -18.05 16.46
CA VAL A 621 7.33 -16.66 15.96
C VAL A 621 8.51 -16.19 15.10
N SER A 622 9.67 -16.86 15.18
CA SER A 622 10.85 -16.61 14.36
C SER A 622 10.74 -17.20 12.96
N ALA A 623 9.64 -17.90 12.64
CA ALA A 623 9.38 -18.37 11.29
C ALA A 623 9.35 -17.21 10.28
N GLN A 624 9.95 -17.46 9.13
CA GLN A 624 10.13 -16.45 8.10
C GLN A 624 8.84 -16.25 7.30
N GLY A 625 8.66 -15.06 6.71
CA GLY A 625 7.48 -14.72 5.92
C GLY A 625 7.25 -15.64 4.71
N ARG A 626 8.31 -16.29 4.22
CA ARG A 626 8.27 -17.17 3.05
C ARG A 626 7.38 -18.42 3.18
N PHE A 627 6.84 -18.77 4.35
CA PHE A 627 6.01 -19.97 4.48
C PHE A 627 4.76 -19.90 3.57
N PRO A 628 4.43 -20.96 2.80
CA PRO A 628 3.35 -20.87 1.81
C PRO A 628 1.98 -21.16 2.43
N GLN A 629 1.03 -20.25 2.26
CA GLN A 629 -0.40 -20.56 2.23
C GLN A 629 -0.76 -20.95 0.78
N ILE A 630 -1.63 -21.94 0.59
CA ILE A 630 -1.92 -22.50 -0.75
C ILE A 630 -3.42 -22.63 -1.00
N GLY A 631 -3.81 -22.74 -2.28
CA GLY A 631 -5.19 -22.99 -2.67
C GLY A 631 -5.36 -23.46 -4.11
N GLY A 632 -6.61 -23.64 -4.51
CA GLY A 632 -6.99 -24.09 -5.85
C GLY A 632 -6.78 -25.60 -6.05
N ALA A 633 -6.03 -25.95 -7.08
CA ALA A 633 -5.80 -27.35 -7.46
C ALA A 633 -4.80 -28.08 -6.55
N LEU A 634 -4.01 -27.37 -5.74
CA LEU A 634 -2.88 -27.95 -5.01
C LEU A 634 -3.26 -28.45 -3.62
N ARG A 635 -2.78 -29.65 -3.28
CA ARG A 635 -2.61 -30.12 -1.90
C ARG A 635 -1.17 -30.53 -1.67
N ALA A 636 -0.66 -30.31 -0.47
CA ALA A 636 0.72 -30.60 -0.11
C ALA A 636 0.86 -31.05 1.35
N ALA A 637 1.95 -31.75 1.64
CA ALA A 637 2.37 -32.09 2.98
C ALA A 637 3.87 -31.90 3.17
N PHE A 638 4.26 -31.47 4.37
CA PHE A 638 5.66 -31.27 4.74
C PHE A 638 6.01 -31.93 6.08
N ASP A 639 7.26 -32.36 6.20
CA ASP A 639 7.80 -32.92 7.44
C ASP A 639 8.94 -32.03 7.93
N PRO A 640 8.68 -31.15 8.91
CA PRO A 640 9.71 -30.23 9.40
C PRO A 640 10.70 -30.89 10.38
N VAL A 641 10.41 -32.11 10.85
CA VAL A 641 11.16 -32.80 11.92
C VAL A 641 12.19 -33.77 11.33
N ASN A 642 11.78 -34.56 10.34
CA ASN A 642 12.62 -35.63 9.80
C ASN A 642 13.30 -35.28 8.47
N GLN A 643 13.00 -34.12 7.89
CA GLN A 643 13.63 -33.64 6.66
C GLN A 643 14.54 -32.44 6.90
N PRO A 644 15.64 -32.29 6.13
CA PRO A 644 16.42 -31.06 6.13
C PRO A 644 15.56 -29.90 5.62
N ASN A 645 15.88 -28.67 6.05
CA ASN A 645 15.13 -27.47 5.68
C ASN A 645 14.99 -27.27 4.16
N THR A 646 15.94 -27.75 3.36
CA THR A 646 15.91 -27.67 1.89
C THR A 646 14.99 -28.69 1.21
N SER A 647 14.40 -29.64 1.94
CA SER A 647 13.64 -30.76 1.36
C SER A 647 12.47 -31.20 2.25
N ARG A 648 11.78 -30.23 2.85
CA ARG A 648 10.67 -30.49 3.77
C ARG A 648 9.39 -30.96 3.09
N LEU A 649 9.20 -30.69 1.80
CA LEU A 649 8.05 -31.18 1.05
C LEU A 649 8.13 -32.71 0.92
N VAL A 650 7.17 -33.44 1.47
CA VAL A 650 7.13 -34.91 1.44
C VAL A 650 6.03 -35.47 0.52
N GLY A 651 5.04 -34.65 0.17
CA GLY A 651 4.00 -35.02 -0.78
C GLY A 651 3.32 -33.79 -1.37
N ALA A 652 2.94 -33.85 -2.65
CA ALA A 652 2.13 -32.84 -3.31
C ALA A 652 1.33 -33.45 -4.46
N GLU A 653 0.10 -32.99 -4.65
CA GLU A 653 -0.81 -33.47 -5.68
C GLU A 653 -1.62 -32.33 -6.29
N LEU A 654 -2.06 -32.50 -7.53
CA LEU A 654 -2.88 -31.57 -8.28
C LEU A 654 -4.23 -32.21 -8.61
N ARG A 655 -5.31 -31.49 -8.32
CA ARG A 655 -6.64 -31.80 -8.83
C ARG A 655 -6.80 -31.21 -10.23
N LEU A 656 -7.05 -32.08 -11.22
CA LEU A 656 -7.26 -31.71 -12.61
C LEU A 656 -8.71 -31.31 -12.89
N ALA A 657 -8.95 -30.64 -14.03
CA ALA A 657 -10.30 -30.18 -14.43
C ALA A 657 -11.34 -31.31 -14.54
N ASN A 658 -10.90 -32.54 -14.86
CA ASN A 658 -11.74 -33.73 -14.90
C ASN A 658 -12.07 -34.33 -13.51
N GLY A 659 -11.64 -33.68 -12.42
CA GLY A 659 -11.83 -34.11 -11.04
C GLY A 659 -10.84 -35.17 -10.53
N SER A 660 -9.99 -35.73 -11.40
CA SER A 660 -8.93 -36.66 -10.98
C SER A 660 -7.80 -35.94 -10.27
N THR A 661 -7.06 -36.66 -9.42
CA THR A 661 -5.90 -36.13 -8.71
C THR A 661 -4.65 -36.88 -9.14
N VAL A 662 -3.57 -36.14 -9.39
CA VAL A 662 -2.27 -36.70 -9.83
C VAL A 662 -1.14 -36.19 -8.94
N PRO A 663 -0.13 -37.00 -8.62
CA PRO A 663 1.06 -36.53 -7.94
C PRO A 663 1.73 -35.39 -8.73
N LEU A 664 2.13 -34.31 -8.04
CA LEU A 664 2.77 -33.15 -8.67
C LEU A 664 3.98 -33.57 -9.50
N SER A 665 4.80 -34.50 -8.98
CA SER A 665 5.99 -35.03 -9.66
C SER A 665 5.72 -35.78 -10.98
N SER A 666 4.46 -36.14 -11.24
CA SER A 666 4.04 -36.86 -12.46
C SER A 666 3.34 -35.96 -13.47
N TYR A 667 3.06 -34.70 -13.12
CA TYR A 667 2.36 -33.77 -14.00
C TYR A 667 3.35 -33.14 -14.99
N GLY A 668 3.15 -33.39 -16.29
CA GLY A 668 4.01 -32.91 -17.37
C GLY A 668 3.50 -31.64 -18.09
N GLY A 669 2.34 -31.10 -17.69
CA GLY A 669 1.76 -29.90 -18.27
C GLY A 669 2.22 -28.61 -17.58
N GLU A 670 1.71 -27.47 -18.07
CA GLU A 670 1.87 -26.17 -17.40
C GLU A 670 0.80 -25.97 -16.33
N ILE A 671 1.23 -25.43 -15.20
CA ILE A 671 0.40 -25.03 -14.06
C ILE A 671 0.27 -23.52 -14.11
N LEU A 672 -0.95 -23.01 -13.95
CA LEU A 672 -1.16 -21.59 -13.82
C LEU A 672 -1.02 -21.22 -12.34
N LEU A 673 0.10 -20.57 -11.98
CA LEU A 673 0.37 -20.14 -10.62
C LEU A 673 -0.06 -18.68 -10.43
N LEU A 674 -1.03 -18.46 -9.56
CA LEU A 674 -1.47 -17.16 -9.09
C LEU A 674 -0.82 -16.88 -7.74
N SER A 675 -0.16 -15.73 -7.61
CA SER A 675 0.49 -15.30 -6.38
C SER A 675 0.67 -13.79 -6.40
N THR A 676 1.22 -13.18 -5.36
CA THR A 676 1.53 -11.74 -5.37
C THR A 676 2.61 -11.40 -6.39
N ASP A 677 2.58 -10.17 -6.90
CA ASP A 677 3.68 -9.53 -7.63
C ASP A 677 5.04 -9.72 -6.92
N TYR A 678 5.06 -9.59 -5.59
CA TYR A 678 6.24 -9.78 -4.75
C TYR A 678 6.86 -11.18 -4.88
N VAL A 679 6.06 -12.23 -4.65
CA VAL A 679 6.52 -13.63 -4.74
C VAL A 679 6.94 -13.97 -6.18
N LEU A 680 6.17 -13.57 -7.19
CA LEU A 680 6.49 -13.91 -8.58
C LEU A 680 7.63 -13.07 -9.17
N GLY A 681 7.98 -11.95 -8.54
CA GLY A 681 9.21 -11.18 -8.77
C GLY A 681 10.45 -11.77 -8.08
N GLY A 682 10.30 -12.84 -7.29
CA GLY A 682 11.41 -13.51 -6.59
C GLY A 682 11.58 -13.12 -5.13
N GLY A 683 10.64 -12.36 -4.57
CA GLY A 683 10.56 -12.05 -3.15
C GLY A 683 10.54 -13.30 -2.27
N ASP A 684 10.93 -13.18 -1.00
CA ASP A 684 11.01 -14.30 -0.04
C ASP A 684 11.79 -15.52 -0.57
N PHE A 685 12.82 -15.25 -1.39
CA PHE A 685 13.70 -16.24 -2.01
C PHE A 685 13.01 -17.16 -3.01
N TYR A 686 11.83 -16.78 -3.51
CA TYR A 686 11.13 -17.45 -4.60
C TYR A 686 11.77 -17.15 -5.97
N THR A 687 13.11 -17.15 -6.03
CA THR A 687 13.90 -16.74 -7.21
C THR A 687 13.65 -17.58 -8.45
N MET A 688 13.10 -18.79 -8.28
CA MET A 688 12.70 -19.66 -9.40
C MET A 688 11.61 -19.06 -10.30
N PHE A 689 10.95 -17.98 -9.88
CA PHE A 689 9.95 -17.28 -10.69
C PHE A 689 10.47 -16.04 -11.43
N LYS A 690 11.65 -15.52 -11.06
CA LYS A 690 12.13 -14.19 -11.50
C LYS A 690 12.12 -14.07 -13.03
N ASP A 691 12.71 -15.03 -13.72
CA ASP A 691 12.92 -14.97 -15.17
C ASP A 691 11.73 -15.56 -15.98
N ARG A 692 10.64 -15.94 -15.31
CA ARG A 692 9.46 -16.48 -16.00
C ARG A 692 8.53 -15.34 -16.43
N PRO A 693 7.96 -15.38 -17.65
CA PRO A 693 7.11 -14.32 -18.17
C PRO A 693 5.81 -14.22 -17.37
N VAL A 694 5.34 -12.99 -17.16
CA VAL A 694 4.02 -12.70 -16.63
C VAL A 694 2.97 -13.06 -17.68
N VAL A 695 1.96 -13.82 -17.28
CA VAL A 695 0.82 -14.20 -18.13
C VAL A 695 -0.37 -13.28 -17.87
N PHE A 696 -0.48 -12.75 -16.67
CA PHE A 696 -1.54 -11.83 -16.28
C PHE A 696 -1.11 -11.01 -15.07
N ASP A 697 -1.50 -9.74 -15.06
CA ASP A 697 -1.39 -8.85 -13.91
C ASP A 697 -2.78 -8.32 -13.57
N SER A 698 -3.22 -8.51 -12.32
CA SER A 698 -4.55 -8.06 -11.93
C SER A 698 -4.66 -6.55 -11.73
N SER A 699 -3.54 -5.90 -11.39
CA SER A 699 -3.47 -4.52 -10.91
C SER A 699 -4.51 -4.19 -9.83
N LYS A 700 -5.01 -5.22 -9.13
CA LYS A 700 -6.04 -5.10 -8.11
C LYS A 700 -5.46 -5.52 -6.75
N PRO A 701 -5.39 -4.59 -5.79
CA PRO A 701 -4.89 -4.90 -4.46
C PRO A 701 -5.62 -6.07 -3.79
N LEU A 702 -4.87 -6.92 -3.09
CA LEU A 702 -5.39 -8.11 -2.41
C LEU A 702 -6.49 -7.76 -1.39
N ASN A 703 -6.35 -6.66 -0.66
CA ASN A 703 -7.34 -6.21 0.31
C ASN A 703 -8.71 -5.91 -0.35
N GLU A 704 -8.72 -5.36 -1.56
CA GLU A 704 -9.96 -5.13 -2.31
C GLU A 704 -10.58 -6.45 -2.79
N ILE A 705 -9.76 -7.41 -3.20
CA ILE A 705 -10.23 -8.75 -3.58
C ILE A 705 -10.86 -9.45 -2.36
N LEU A 706 -10.24 -9.32 -1.19
CA LEU A 706 -10.78 -9.86 0.06
C LEU A 706 -12.08 -9.18 0.46
N ALA A 707 -12.14 -7.85 0.41
CA ALA A 707 -13.37 -7.09 0.68
C ALA A 707 -14.52 -7.49 -0.27
N GLU A 708 -14.23 -7.64 -1.56
CA GLU A 708 -15.20 -8.12 -2.54
C GLU A 708 -15.67 -9.55 -2.23
N GLN A 709 -14.79 -10.41 -1.74
CA GLN A 709 -15.16 -11.76 -1.33
C GLN A 709 -16.17 -11.74 -0.17
N PHE A 710 -15.97 -10.89 0.84
CA PHE A 710 -16.95 -10.70 1.91
C PHE A 710 -18.29 -10.19 1.39
N GLN A 711 -18.28 -9.22 0.47
CA GLN A 711 -19.52 -8.69 -0.13
C GLN A 711 -20.32 -9.76 -0.89
N GLN A 712 -19.63 -10.76 -1.43
CA GLN A 712 -20.20 -11.79 -2.30
C GLN A 712 -20.60 -13.05 -1.52
N ALA A 713 -19.99 -13.28 -0.37
CA ALA A 713 -20.21 -14.44 0.47
C ALA A 713 -20.22 -14.01 1.94
N SER A 714 -21.30 -13.33 2.37
CA SER A 714 -21.53 -12.92 3.75
C SER A 714 -22.65 -13.74 4.39
N PRO A 715 -22.44 -14.35 5.58
CA PRO A 715 -21.16 -14.42 6.30
C PRO A 715 -20.17 -15.33 5.57
N LEU A 716 -18.88 -14.95 5.58
CA LEU A 716 -17.82 -15.74 4.96
C LEU A 716 -17.45 -16.89 5.88
N GLU A 717 -17.74 -18.11 5.43
CA GLU A 717 -17.35 -19.35 6.09
C GLU A 717 -16.00 -19.81 5.56
N ALA A 718 -14.94 -19.67 6.37
CA ALA A 718 -13.62 -20.17 6.04
C ALA A 718 -13.08 -21.07 7.14
N ALA A 719 -12.57 -22.22 6.72
CA ALA A 719 -11.96 -23.23 7.60
C ALA A 719 -10.69 -23.81 6.96
N THR A 720 -9.85 -24.42 7.78
CA THR A 720 -8.78 -25.29 7.30
C THR A 720 -9.38 -26.59 6.75
N ASP A 721 -8.93 -27.03 5.59
CA ASP A 721 -9.41 -28.25 4.93
C ASP A 721 -8.30 -29.30 4.73
N GLY A 722 -7.11 -29.04 5.28
CA GLY A 722 -5.96 -29.93 5.20
C GLY A 722 -5.25 -29.87 3.86
N ARG A 723 -5.46 -28.82 3.06
CA ARG A 723 -4.72 -28.59 1.82
C ARG A 723 -3.21 -28.47 2.05
N LEU A 724 -2.76 -28.01 3.22
CA LEU A 724 -1.36 -28.02 3.62
C LEU A 724 -1.16 -28.72 4.97
N ALA A 725 -0.69 -29.97 4.93
CA ALA A 725 -0.49 -30.76 6.14
C ALA A 725 0.94 -30.64 6.71
N ASN A 726 1.04 -30.37 8.02
CA ASN A 726 2.27 -30.56 8.79
C ASN A 726 2.30 -31.99 9.34
N CYS A 727 3.20 -32.84 8.85
CA CYS A 727 3.27 -34.24 9.25
C CYS A 727 3.72 -34.48 10.70
N ALA A 728 4.28 -33.46 11.36
CA ALA A 728 4.56 -33.51 12.80
C ALA A 728 3.29 -33.35 13.66
N GLU A 729 2.27 -32.66 13.13
CA GLU A 729 0.99 -32.39 13.82
C GLU A 729 -0.11 -33.36 13.38
N ALA A 730 -0.08 -33.81 12.12
CA ALA A 730 -1.09 -34.65 11.51
C ALA A 730 -0.47 -35.84 10.75
N SER A 731 0.22 -36.74 11.46
CA SER A 731 0.92 -37.89 10.86
C SER A 731 0.03 -38.86 10.08
N GLY A 732 -1.30 -38.83 10.31
CA GLY A 732 -2.30 -39.62 9.60
C GLY A 732 -2.86 -38.98 8.32
N ALA A 733 -2.42 -37.76 7.97
CA ALA A 733 -2.87 -37.10 6.74
C ALA A 733 -2.42 -37.89 5.49
N PRO A 734 -3.23 -37.96 4.42
CA PRO A 734 -2.97 -38.83 3.25
C PRO A 734 -1.59 -38.65 2.63
N LEU A 735 -1.09 -37.41 2.57
CA LEU A 735 0.20 -37.07 1.95
C LEU A 735 1.40 -37.19 2.93
N CYS A 736 1.16 -37.50 4.21
CA CYS A 736 2.22 -37.76 5.20
C CYS A 736 2.70 -39.21 5.23
N GLY A 737 1.98 -40.12 4.56
CA GLY A 737 2.22 -41.56 4.54
C GLY A 737 3.39 -42.02 3.66
N GLY A 738 4.61 -41.55 3.97
CA GLY A 738 5.85 -41.98 3.30
C GLY A 738 6.89 -42.63 4.22
N GLN A 739 6.66 -42.68 5.55
CA GLN A 739 7.63 -43.29 6.46
C GLN A 739 7.40 -44.81 6.56
N ALA A 740 8.21 -45.57 5.83
CA ALA A 740 8.53 -46.93 6.23
C ALA A 740 9.01 -46.89 7.70
N ALA A 741 8.25 -47.51 8.59
CA ALA A 741 8.58 -47.66 9.99
C ALA A 741 10.02 -48.19 10.15
N ARG A 742 10.96 -47.32 10.52
CA ARG A 742 12.28 -47.78 11.00
C ARG A 742 12.07 -48.37 12.39
N PRO A 743 12.49 -49.63 12.65
CA PRO A 743 12.25 -50.26 13.92
C PRO A 743 13.01 -49.50 15.01
N THR A 744 12.28 -49.10 16.04
CA THR A 744 12.81 -48.52 17.28
C THR A 744 13.96 -49.39 17.81
N ARG A 745 15.20 -48.88 17.77
CA ARG A 745 16.30 -49.45 18.54
C ARG A 745 15.99 -49.24 20.02
N ARG A 746 15.46 -50.28 20.67
CA ARG A 746 15.43 -50.38 22.14
C ARG A 746 16.87 -50.20 22.66
N ARG A 747 17.10 -49.09 23.33
CA ARG A 747 18.32 -48.84 24.11
C ARG A 747 18.29 -49.83 25.29
N ARG A 748 19.02 -50.94 25.17
CA ARG A 748 19.33 -51.79 26.33
C ARG A 748 20.24 -50.97 27.25
N LEU A 749 19.69 -50.52 28.37
CA LEU A 749 20.48 -50.20 29.55
C LEU A 749 21.24 -51.48 29.94
N ARG A 750 22.57 -51.42 29.93
CA ARG A 750 23.41 -52.38 30.66
C ARG A 750 23.69 -51.77 32.02
N ALA A 751 23.40 -52.56 33.05
CA ALA A 751 23.91 -52.43 34.40
C ALA A 751 25.44 -52.58 34.44
#